data_AF-A0A3M6W5S0-F1
#
_entry.id   AF-A0A3M6W5S0-F1
#
_cell.length_a   1.000
_cell.length_b   1.000
_cell.length_c   1.000
_cell.angle_alpha   90.00
_cell.angle_beta   90.00
_cell.angle_gamma   90.00
#
_symmetry.space_group_name_H-M   'P 1'
#
loop_
_entity.id
_entity.type
_entity.pdbx_description
1 polymer ?
#
loop_
_entity_poly.entity_id
_entity_poly.type
_entity_poly.pdbx_seq_one_letter_code
_entity_poly.pdbx_strand_id
1 'polypeptide(L)'
;MEYDIEDWKIKIKIGGLGVMAQLMGKNLQHQDLVWVVPCAGGLDYPVDTPGLPIDVTILGRTYEVQVQYHKLNNITYMLLDAPVFRRQTTKEPYPARMDDLDSAIYYSAWNQCIAEAMRRFPIDIYHINDYHGTVAPLYLLPDTIPCCLSLHNAEFQGLWPMRNPREVDEICSVFNLPAPVVQRYVQFGEVFNLLHAGASILRIHQKGFGAVGVSKKYGKRSWARYPIFWGLKKIGALPNPDPTDVAEWDKKLADPNDITIDQVYESQRANLKRQAQEWAGLEQRPDADLFVFVGRWSLQKGIDLIADVFPNVLEQHPHTQLLCVGPTIDLYGKFAALKLDVMMKKYPGRVYSKPEFTALPPFIFSGAEFALIPSRDEPFGLVAVEFGRKGALGVGSRVGGLGQMPGWWYTIESLTTKHQLHQFKMAIAGALKSDYETRATMRARSAKQRFPVAQWKEDLEILQGTSIKIHKKMMERISARRMGLDTGSATSSGWTTPNLPGWMTPRSGLATPTGGMTPRAGTPSASRPGTRNTSPIRSGATTPQMDGSLSLGMRHGPGHMNGEDYAQNSRSQASFQTSRRNSSEEDDRRGRGRLESIEDEEYITNDRAEEAKRRSRMGAITNDSFNFDLRDGTSRSDEPTMPARTQQGSYFADAHTPSSGSETPGQSYPFLAQPHTPTRNDFGGSVPQTPLATESVMDEKKGQKQELMPFFTDSTGLYYKAFEKKLEDLNGKNSESQLCIEDYLEKSEKQWFSRLHVAKMTYDGTPGASKAATPRGSIYEGVETNEDMSQFLLPDDYTPPTGLRRLMAYKIGDWPVYSFLLALGQILAANSYQITLISGQVGQTATELYVIASIFLATSLIWWLMFRRLAAKYCMSLPFFFYGLAFFLLAWAPFASEDSRAWVQHVATAMYAIASSAGSLFFAQNFGSTGSAPVKDWAFRACAIQGTQQIYVVGLWAWGDTLTDMNAEGSSQNLGYRLTGLGLPIAFFLWAVGIVLFFGLPDFYRQKPGAVPDFYSSIMRRKIVLWFWISVFIQNIFLSAPYGRNWAYLFSSKHISHGATFGLVVLFFIVFWAVVLYFFGRLSLTHSWFLPLFGVGLLAPRWAQIWWGTSMFGMYMPWAGGPVASAVLSRCLWLWLGLLDLIQGVGIGMLLLQTMVRAHVTWALIASQVIGSIGTIIARADGLNSTGPGPTFPNLAANLDGLTNAWFWVCLILNLIIPVGYFTFFRKEQLAKP
;
A
#
# COMPACT_ATOMS: atom_id res chain seq x y z
N MET A 1 -27.63 -7.67 0.24
CA MET A 1 -27.36 -8.42 1.49
C MET A 1 -28.02 -7.76 2.68
N GLU A 2 -27.61 -6.56 3.09
CA GLU A 2 -28.36 -5.81 4.10
C GLU A 2 -29.44 -4.95 3.43
N TYR A 3 -30.68 -5.00 3.94
CA TYR A 3 -31.88 -4.33 3.42
C TYR A 3 -33.00 -4.28 4.47
N ASP A 4 -34.04 -3.49 4.20
CA ASP A 4 -35.17 -3.21 5.10
C ASP A 4 -36.44 -3.05 4.25
N ILE A 5 -37.42 -3.95 4.40
CA ILE A 5 -38.74 -3.92 3.74
C ILE A 5 -39.77 -3.67 4.85
N GLU A 6 -40.21 -2.42 4.99
CA GLU A 6 -40.79 -1.93 6.24
C GLU A 6 -42.22 -2.44 6.52
N ASP A 7 -43.05 -2.52 5.49
CA ASP A 7 -44.42 -3.04 5.57
C ASP A 7 -44.45 -4.56 5.78
N TRP A 8 -43.58 -5.30 5.10
CA TRP A 8 -43.37 -6.74 5.30
C TRP A 8 -42.60 -7.07 6.60
N LYS A 9 -42.02 -6.06 7.26
CA LYS A 9 -41.19 -6.17 8.48
C LYS A 9 -39.93 -7.04 8.30
N ILE A 10 -39.48 -7.24 7.06
CA ILE A 10 -38.28 -8.03 6.74
C ILE A 10 -37.04 -7.13 6.82
N LYS A 11 -36.09 -7.46 7.70
CA LYS A 11 -34.90 -6.65 7.93
C LYS A 11 -33.64 -7.50 8.09
N ILE A 12 -32.63 -7.21 7.28
CA ILE A 12 -31.27 -7.76 7.43
C ILE A 12 -30.31 -6.59 7.67
N LYS A 13 -29.75 -6.51 8.89
CA LYS A 13 -28.78 -5.49 9.32
C LYS A 13 -27.70 -6.16 10.16
N ILE A 14 -26.44 -6.05 9.76
CA ILE A 14 -25.26 -6.45 10.57
C ILE A 14 -24.48 -5.22 11.02
N GLY A 15 -24.37 -4.19 10.18
CA GLY A 15 -23.48 -3.07 10.43
C GLY A 15 -23.96 -1.75 9.85
N GLY A 16 -23.01 -0.84 9.63
CA GLY A 16 -23.28 0.49 9.09
C GLY A 16 -23.86 0.48 7.67
N LEU A 17 -23.61 -0.58 6.88
CA LEU A 17 -24.18 -0.70 5.53
C LEU A 17 -25.71 -0.87 5.59
N GLY A 18 -26.23 -1.76 6.44
CA GLY A 18 -27.68 -1.89 6.65
C GLY A 18 -28.35 -0.65 7.24
N VAL A 19 -27.62 0.15 8.03
CA VAL A 19 -28.11 1.47 8.48
C VAL A 19 -28.21 2.44 7.30
N MET A 20 -27.20 2.51 6.44
CA MET A 20 -27.25 3.36 5.25
C MET A 20 -28.29 2.90 4.24
N ALA A 21 -28.53 1.58 4.12
CA ALA A 21 -29.63 1.04 3.31
C ALA A 21 -31.00 1.54 3.82
N GLN A 22 -31.29 1.35 5.11
CA GLN A 22 -32.52 1.87 5.73
C GLN A 22 -32.63 3.40 5.59
N LEU A 23 -31.53 4.12 5.74
CA LEU A 23 -31.48 5.57 5.57
C LEU A 23 -31.89 5.97 4.14
N MET A 24 -31.27 5.36 3.12
CA MET A 24 -31.56 5.62 1.70
C MET A 24 -33.04 5.44 1.40
N GLY A 25 -33.62 4.29 1.76
CA GLY A 25 -35.03 4.00 1.50
C GLY A 25 -35.99 5.01 2.16
N LYS A 26 -35.73 5.42 3.40
CA LYS A 26 -36.58 6.40 4.10
C LYS A 26 -36.40 7.85 3.64
N ASN A 27 -35.21 8.22 3.14
CA ASN A 27 -34.83 9.63 2.96
C ASN A 27 -34.64 10.10 1.51
N LEU A 28 -34.47 9.19 0.55
CA LEU A 28 -34.30 9.52 -0.88
C LEU A 28 -35.63 9.43 -1.65
N GLN A 29 -36.71 9.93 -1.05
CA GLN A 29 -38.08 9.92 -1.63
C GLN A 29 -38.20 10.70 -2.96
N HIS A 30 -37.18 11.48 -3.32
CA HIS A 30 -37.08 12.25 -4.57
C HIS A 30 -36.37 11.48 -5.70
N GLN A 31 -35.97 10.23 -5.48
CA GLN A 31 -35.33 9.35 -6.48
C GLN A 31 -36.15 8.07 -6.61
N ASP A 32 -36.48 7.64 -7.83
CA ASP A 32 -36.99 6.28 -8.04
C ASP A 32 -35.85 5.28 -7.81
N LEU A 33 -36.01 4.38 -6.85
CA LEU A 33 -34.99 3.42 -6.44
C LEU A 33 -35.35 2.01 -6.89
N VAL A 34 -34.43 1.32 -7.56
CA VAL A 34 -34.51 -0.12 -7.83
C VAL A 34 -33.50 -0.86 -6.95
N TRP A 35 -33.97 -1.82 -6.16
CA TRP A 35 -33.14 -2.60 -5.24
C TRP A 35 -33.21 -4.09 -5.58
N VAL A 36 -32.08 -4.67 -5.94
CA VAL A 36 -31.96 -6.09 -6.33
C VAL A 36 -31.56 -6.92 -5.11
N VAL A 37 -32.52 -7.68 -4.59
CA VAL A 37 -32.49 -8.27 -3.25
C VAL A 37 -32.50 -9.80 -3.33
N PRO A 38 -31.40 -10.50 -3.00
CA PRO A 38 -31.41 -11.95 -2.86
C PRO A 38 -32.17 -12.36 -1.59
N CYS A 39 -33.14 -13.26 -1.74
CA CYS A 39 -33.93 -13.82 -0.65
C CYS A 39 -33.08 -14.77 0.21
N ALA A 40 -33.05 -14.52 1.51
CA ALA A 40 -32.32 -15.33 2.49
C ALA A 40 -33.18 -16.50 3.00
N GLY A 41 -32.53 -17.54 3.52
CA GLY A 41 -33.16 -18.62 4.27
C GLY A 41 -33.54 -18.20 5.69
N GLY A 42 -34.55 -18.86 6.25
CA GLY A 42 -35.09 -18.54 7.57
C GLY A 42 -35.95 -17.26 7.62
N LEU A 43 -36.29 -16.69 6.46
CA LEU A 43 -37.23 -15.58 6.30
C LEU A 43 -38.31 -15.97 5.30
N ASP A 44 -39.56 -15.69 5.68
CA ASP A 44 -40.71 -15.76 4.78
C ASP A 44 -40.80 -14.47 3.96
N TYR A 45 -41.16 -14.58 2.68
CA TYR A 45 -41.31 -13.45 1.76
C TYR A 45 -42.68 -13.60 1.09
N PRO A 46 -43.65 -12.72 1.40
CA PRO A 46 -44.93 -12.68 0.73
C PRO A 46 -44.79 -12.71 -0.80
N VAL A 47 -45.73 -13.39 -1.47
CA VAL A 47 -45.84 -13.31 -2.93
C VAL A 47 -46.63 -12.06 -3.29
N ASP A 48 -46.00 -11.16 -4.05
CA ASP A 48 -46.60 -9.91 -4.54
C ASP A 48 -46.81 -10.01 -6.05
N THR A 49 -45.93 -9.42 -6.86
CA THR A 49 -46.07 -9.35 -8.32
C THR A 49 -45.01 -10.25 -8.97
N PRO A 50 -45.36 -11.46 -9.45
CA PRO A 50 -44.40 -12.36 -10.08
C PRO A 50 -43.75 -11.71 -11.30
N GLY A 51 -42.42 -11.79 -11.38
CA GLY A 51 -41.64 -11.31 -12.50
C GLY A 51 -41.33 -12.43 -13.50
N LEU A 52 -40.85 -12.05 -14.68
CA LEU A 52 -40.15 -13.00 -15.55
C LEU A 52 -38.89 -13.49 -14.81
N PRO A 53 -38.62 -14.81 -14.73
CA PRO A 53 -37.38 -15.33 -14.16
C PRO A 53 -36.12 -14.79 -14.85
N ILE A 54 -34.95 -15.05 -14.26
CA ILE A 54 -33.64 -14.72 -14.83
C ILE A 54 -32.83 -15.98 -15.06
N ASP A 55 -32.39 -16.13 -16.31
CA ASP A 55 -31.40 -17.10 -16.74
C ASP A 55 -29.99 -16.61 -16.35
N VAL A 56 -29.34 -17.28 -15.41
CA VAL A 56 -27.92 -17.04 -15.07
C VAL A 56 -27.06 -18.20 -15.58
N THR A 57 -25.95 -17.87 -16.25
CA THR A 57 -25.03 -18.89 -16.78
C THR A 57 -23.84 -19.04 -15.85
N ILE A 58 -23.54 -20.27 -15.43
CA ILE A 58 -22.44 -20.60 -14.51
C ILE A 58 -21.80 -21.91 -14.96
N LEU A 59 -20.48 -21.92 -15.12
CA LEU A 59 -19.70 -23.04 -15.69
C LEU A 59 -20.24 -23.52 -17.06
N GLY A 60 -20.74 -22.58 -17.88
CA GLY A 60 -21.29 -22.85 -19.20
C GLY A 60 -22.70 -23.46 -19.23
N ARG A 61 -23.37 -23.59 -18.08
CA ARG A 61 -24.76 -24.05 -17.96
C ARG A 61 -25.68 -22.94 -17.48
N THR A 62 -26.90 -22.90 -17.99
CA THR A 62 -27.93 -21.92 -17.61
C THR A 62 -28.83 -22.47 -16.51
N TYR A 63 -29.02 -21.69 -15.46
CA TYR A 63 -29.90 -21.98 -14.32
C TYR A 63 -30.94 -20.88 -14.18
N GLU A 64 -32.13 -21.23 -13.70
CA GLU A 64 -33.22 -20.27 -13.49
C GLU A 64 -33.17 -19.69 -12.06
N VAL A 65 -33.27 -18.37 -11.96
CA VAL A 65 -33.50 -17.61 -10.71
C VAL A 65 -34.92 -17.04 -10.79
N GLN A 66 -35.75 -17.39 -9.80
CA GLN A 66 -37.12 -16.89 -9.74
C GLN A 66 -37.12 -15.42 -9.28
N VAL A 67 -38.00 -14.61 -9.87
CA VAL A 67 -38.05 -13.16 -9.64
C VAL A 67 -39.46 -12.77 -9.22
N GLN A 68 -39.58 -11.91 -8.22
CA GLN A 68 -40.79 -11.14 -7.99
C GLN A 68 -40.48 -9.68 -7.70
N TYR A 69 -41.49 -8.83 -7.91
CA TYR A 69 -41.43 -7.41 -7.65
C TYR A 69 -42.37 -7.06 -6.50
N HIS A 70 -41.91 -6.16 -5.65
CA HIS A 70 -42.70 -5.49 -4.63
C HIS A 70 -42.41 -3.99 -4.69
N LYS A 71 -43.43 -3.13 -4.58
CA LYS A 71 -43.26 -1.67 -4.66
C LYS A 71 -43.78 -0.98 -3.40
N LEU A 72 -42.87 -0.30 -2.69
CA LEU A 72 -43.18 0.52 -1.52
C LEU A 72 -42.72 1.96 -1.80
N ASN A 73 -43.68 2.88 -1.88
CA ASN A 73 -43.44 4.29 -2.26
C ASN A 73 -42.70 4.40 -3.61
N ASN A 74 -41.56 5.10 -3.63
CA ASN A 74 -40.64 5.29 -4.75
C ASN A 74 -39.62 4.13 -4.91
N ILE A 75 -39.73 3.04 -4.13
CA ILE A 75 -38.77 1.93 -4.14
C ILE A 75 -39.41 0.69 -4.78
N THR A 76 -38.75 0.14 -5.80
CA THR A 76 -39.07 -1.15 -6.41
C THR A 76 -38.05 -2.19 -5.94
N TYR A 77 -38.51 -3.12 -5.10
CA TYR A 77 -37.75 -4.28 -4.63
C TYR A 77 -37.87 -5.39 -5.67
N MET A 78 -36.76 -5.73 -6.30
CA MET A 78 -36.63 -6.87 -7.21
C MET A 78 -36.02 -8.03 -6.42
N LEU A 79 -36.90 -8.91 -5.95
CA LEU A 79 -36.56 -10.05 -5.10
C LEU A 79 -36.12 -11.23 -5.98
N LEU A 80 -34.99 -11.83 -5.63
CA LEU A 80 -34.40 -12.97 -6.32
C LEU A 80 -34.46 -14.20 -5.41
N ASP A 81 -35.24 -15.21 -5.81
CA ASP A 81 -35.32 -16.47 -5.08
C ASP A 81 -34.63 -17.61 -5.85
N ALA A 82 -33.67 -18.25 -5.19
CA ALA A 82 -32.93 -19.39 -5.69
C ALA A 82 -32.27 -20.13 -4.50
N PRO A 83 -32.07 -21.46 -4.58
CA PRO A 83 -31.43 -22.22 -3.51
C PRO A 83 -30.05 -21.69 -3.07
N VAL A 84 -29.25 -21.15 -4.00
CA VAL A 84 -27.95 -20.50 -3.69
C VAL A 84 -28.10 -19.27 -2.78
N PHE A 85 -29.18 -18.49 -2.94
CA PHE A 85 -29.46 -17.33 -2.09
C PHE A 85 -30.04 -17.74 -0.74
N ARG A 86 -30.95 -18.73 -0.74
CA ARG A 86 -31.59 -19.29 0.46
C ARG A 86 -30.63 -20.01 1.43
N ARG A 87 -29.38 -20.31 1.02
CA ARG A 87 -28.32 -20.79 1.94
C ARG A 87 -27.88 -19.74 2.95
N GLN A 88 -27.93 -18.46 2.59
CA GLN A 88 -27.55 -17.35 3.46
C GLN A 88 -28.71 -17.01 4.40
N THR A 89 -28.46 -16.67 5.67
CA THR A 89 -29.51 -16.46 6.69
C THR A 89 -29.45 -15.06 7.32
N THR A 90 -30.46 -14.64 8.08
CA THR A 90 -30.43 -13.36 8.81
C THR A 90 -29.24 -13.23 9.78
N LYS A 91 -28.70 -14.36 10.28
CA LYS A 91 -27.51 -14.39 11.15
C LYS A 91 -26.22 -14.36 10.33
N GLU A 92 -26.20 -15.10 9.21
CA GLU A 92 -25.06 -15.25 8.31
C GLU A 92 -25.50 -14.95 6.86
N PRO A 93 -25.68 -13.66 6.49
CA PRO A 93 -26.16 -13.26 5.17
C PRO A 93 -25.01 -12.94 4.18
N TYR A 94 -23.78 -13.35 4.50
CA TYR A 94 -22.61 -13.21 3.63
C TYR A 94 -21.85 -14.54 3.64
N PRO A 95 -21.41 -15.06 2.47
CA PRO A 95 -20.59 -16.27 2.41
C PRO A 95 -19.38 -16.19 3.33
N ALA A 96 -19.14 -17.26 4.11
CA ALA A 96 -18.11 -17.28 5.16
C ALA A 96 -16.66 -17.22 4.63
N ARG A 97 -16.46 -17.50 3.34
CA ARG A 97 -15.20 -17.36 2.60
C ARG A 97 -15.40 -16.55 1.32
N MET A 98 -14.29 -16.12 0.73
CA MET A 98 -14.24 -15.20 -0.43
C MET A 98 -13.24 -15.69 -1.51
N ASP A 99 -12.75 -16.91 -1.38
CA ASP A 99 -11.73 -17.56 -2.20
C ASP A 99 -12.17 -18.94 -2.73
N ASP A 100 -13.33 -19.44 -2.32
CA ASP A 100 -13.90 -20.73 -2.73
C ASP A 100 -14.96 -20.64 -3.83
N LEU A 101 -15.28 -21.78 -4.42
CA LEU A 101 -16.22 -21.89 -5.55
C LEU A 101 -17.65 -21.45 -5.18
N ASP A 102 -18.12 -21.79 -3.97
CA ASP A 102 -19.47 -21.44 -3.49
C ASP A 102 -19.70 -19.94 -3.42
N SER A 103 -18.73 -19.19 -2.88
CA SER A 103 -18.79 -17.72 -2.86
C SER A 103 -18.67 -17.12 -4.27
N ALA A 104 -17.89 -17.72 -5.18
CA ALA A 104 -17.82 -17.28 -6.57
C ALA A 104 -19.17 -17.46 -7.31
N ILE A 105 -19.82 -18.62 -7.15
CA ILE A 105 -21.15 -18.91 -7.72
C ILE A 105 -22.19 -17.91 -7.18
N TYR A 106 -22.18 -17.66 -5.86
CA TYR A 106 -23.07 -16.69 -5.21
C TYR A 106 -22.94 -15.28 -5.83
N TYR A 107 -21.73 -14.75 -5.91
CA TYR A 107 -21.51 -13.40 -6.43
C TYR A 107 -21.68 -13.30 -7.94
N SER A 108 -21.37 -14.37 -8.69
CA SER A 108 -21.67 -14.47 -10.12
C SER A 108 -23.17 -14.32 -10.38
N ALA A 109 -24.00 -15.17 -9.75
CA ALA A 109 -25.46 -15.17 -9.93
C ALA A 109 -26.08 -13.80 -9.59
N TRP A 110 -25.70 -13.21 -8.45
CA TRP A 110 -26.25 -11.91 -8.05
C TRP A 110 -25.81 -10.78 -8.99
N ASN A 111 -24.55 -10.75 -9.45
CA ASN A 111 -24.10 -9.73 -10.41
C ASN A 111 -24.75 -9.90 -11.80
N GLN A 112 -25.03 -11.13 -12.24
CA GLN A 112 -25.80 -11.38 -13.48
C GLN A 112 -27.25 -10.86 -13.32
N CYS A 113 -27.92 -11.16 -12.20
CA CYS A 113 -29.27 -10.67 -11.94
C CYS A 113 -29.35 -9.13 -11.81
N ILE A 114 -28.32 -8.50 -11.25
CA ILE A 114 -28.21 -7.03 -11.20
C ILE A 114 -28.09 -6.44 -12.62
N ALA A 115 -27.34 -7.09 -13.52
CA ALA A 115 -27.25 -6.64 -14.91
C ALA A 115 -28.59 -6.80 -15.68
N GLU A 116 -29.34 -7.86 -15.41
CA GLU A 116 -30.71 -8.00 -15.93
C GLU A 116 -31.67 -6.95 -15.38
N ALA A 117 -31.53 -6.54 -14.11
CA ALA A 117 -32.28 -5.41 -13.58
C ALA A 117 -31.98 -4.11 -14.36
N MET A 118 -30.71 -3.87 -14.73
CA MET A 118 -30.30 -2.72 -15.54
C MET A 118 -30.80 -2.76 -16.99
N ARG A 119 -31.20 -3.94 -17.50
CA ARG A 119 -31.85 -4.10 -18.81
C ARG A 119 -33.37 -3.91 -18.73
N ARG A 120 -33.98 -4.32 -17.61
CA ARG A 120 -35.43 -4.30 -17.38
C ARG A 120 -35.96 -2.93 -16.95
N PHE A 121 -35.14 -2.12 -16.28
CA PHE A 121 -35.52 -0.80 -15.77
C PHE A 121 -34.70 0.33 -16.44
N PRO A 122 -35.28 1.54 -16.62
CA PRO A 122 -34.56 2.69 -17.15
C PRO A 122 -33.63 3.31 -16.09
N ILE A 123 -32.42 2.75 -15.95
CA ILE A 123 -31.45 3.16 -14.91
C ILE A 123 -30.54 4.31 -15.40
N ASP A 124 -30.71 5.52 -14.83
CA ASP A 124 -29.84 6.68 -15.07
C ASP A 124 -28.43 6.53 -14.46
N ILE A 125 -28.31 5.84 -13.32
CA ILE A 125 -27.06 5.63 -12.58
C ILE A 125 -27.12 4.40 -11.68
N TYR A 126 -26.01 3.68 -11.57
CA TYR A 126 -25.85 2.59 -10.61
C TYR A 126 -24.97 3.00 -9.41
N HIS A 127 -25.52 2.90 -8.20
CA HIS A 127 -24.76 3.17 -6.97
C HIS A 127 -24.31 1.85 -6.33
N ILE A 128 -23.00 1.57 -6.41
CA ILE A 128 -22.37 0.37 -5.85
C ILE A 128 -21.98 0.63 -4.39
N ASN A 129 -22.28 -0.32 -3.50
CA ASN A 129 -21.82 -0.30 -2.11
C ASN A 129 -20.83 -1.46 -1.87
N ASP A 130 -19.57 -1.10 -1.55
CA ASP A 130 -18.40 -1.99 -1.48
C ASP A 130 -18.22 -2.86 -2.74
N TYR A 131 -17.69 -4.08 -2.58
CA TYR A 131 -17.27 -4.96 -3.67
C TYR A 131 -18.44 -5.74 -4.31
N HIS A 132 -19.56 -5.88 -3.61
CA HIS A 132 -20.57 -6.91 -3.85
C HIS A 132 -21.18 -6.93 -5.26
N GLY A 133 -21.50 -5.75 -5.82
CA GLY A 133 -22.18 -5.58 -7.11
C GLY A 133 -21.30 -5.00 -8.23
N THR A 134 -19.98 -4.94 -8.01
CA THR A 134 -19.01 -4.24 -8.87
C THR A 134 -18.83 -4.84 -10.26
N VAL A 135 -19.22 -6.10 -10.47
CA VAL A 135 -19.05 -6.82 -11.74
C VAL A 135 -20.28 -6.69 -12.64
N ALA A 136 -21.46 -6.40 -12.10
CA ALA A 136 -22.71 -6.31 -12.87
C ALA A 136 -22.62 -5.42 -14.13
N PRO A 137 -21.99 -4.22 -14.11
CA PRO A 137 -21.86 -3.39 -15.33
C PRO A 137 -20.97 -3.98 -16.42
N LEU A 138 -20.20 -5.05 -16.15
CA LEU A 138 -19.36 -5.71 -17.15
C LEU A 138 -20.17 -6.61 -18.09
N TYR A 139 -21.32 -7.14 -17.65
CA TYR A 139 -22.23 -7.92 -18.51
C TYR A 139 -23.01 -7.05 -19.50
N LEU A 140 -23.00 -5.72 -19.35
CA LEU A 140 -23.64 -4.76 -20.26
C LEU A 140 -22.73 -4.34 -21.42
N LEU A 141 -21.43 -4.67 -21.37
CA LEU A 141 -20.45 -4.25 -22.38
C LEU A 141 -20.86 -4.75 -23.79
N PRO A 142 -20.75 -3.91 -24.84
CA PRO A 142 -19.96 -2.68 -24.92
C PRO A 142 -20.62 -1.43 -24.33
N ASP A 143 -21.89 -1.48 -23.98
CA ASP A 143 -22.62 -0.35 -23.40
C ASP A 143 -22.33 -0.21 -21.90
N THR A 144 -22.43 1.01 -21.38
CA THR A 144 -22.10 1.29 -19.98
C THR A 144 -22.97 2.39 -19.39
N ILE A 145 -23.39 2.17 -18.14
CA ILE A 145 -24.16 3.13 -17.34
C ILE A 145 -23.23 3.93 -16.41
N PRO A 146 -23.59 5.17 -16.04
CA PRO A 146 -22.89 5.91 -14.99
C PRO A 146 -22.86 5.11 -13.67
N CYS A 147 -21.75 5.21 -12.94
CA CYS A 147 -21.53 4.46 -11.71
C CYS A 147 -21.01 5.34 -10.56
N CYS A 148 -21.47 5.07 -9.35
CA CYS A 148 -20.84 5.52 -8.09
C CYS A 148 -20.38 4.31 -7.26
N LEU A 149 -19.39 4.50 -6.39
CA LEU A 149 -18.86 3.47 -5.50
C LEU A 149 -18.64 4.04 -4.09
N SER A 150 -19.49 3.65 -3.15
CA SER A 150 -19.30 3.90 -1.71
C SER A 150 -18.44 2.80 -1.10
N LEU A 151 -17.36 3.20 -0.43
CA LEU A 151 -16.49 2.31 0.35
C LEU A 151 -16.87 2.38 1.83
N HIS A 152 -17.62 1.38 2.31
CA HIS A 152 -17.96 1.18 3.72
C HIS A 152 -16.95 0.26 4.40
N ASN A 153 -16.38 -0.76 3.73
CA ASN A 153 -15.12 -1.39 4.15
C ASN A 153 -14.29 -1.99 2.99
N ALA A 154 -13.32 -1.23 2.48
CA ALA A 154 -12.38 -1.64 1.44
C ALA A 154 -11.30 -2.66 1.86
N GLU A 155 -11.33 -3.14 3.11
CA GLU A 155 -10.56 -4.30 3.56
C GLU A 155 -11.09 -5.60 2.94
N PHE A 156 -12.42 -5.69 2.74
CA PHE A 156 -13.05 -6.79 2.00
C PHE A 156 -13.15 -6.42 0.52
N GLN A 157 -12.61 -7.26 -0.37
CA GLN A 157 -12.47 -6.94 -1.79
C GLN A 157 -13.06 -7.98 -2.76
N GLY A 158 -13.43 -9.18 -2.25
CA GLY A 158 -13.81 -10.36 -3.04
C GLY A 158 -12.64 -10.87 -3.88
N LEU A 159 -11.93 -11.90 -3.41
CA LEU A 159 -10.56 -12.24 -3.85
C LEU A 159 -10.37 -13.73 -4.16
N TRP A 160 -10.55 -14.12 -5.42
CA TRP A 160 -10.29 -15.48 -5.88
C TRP A 160 -8.92 -15.59 -6.58
N PRO A 161 -8.19 -16.71 -6.43
CA PRO A 161 -6.90 -16.90 -7.08
C PRO A 161 -7.03 -17.00 -8.61
N MET A 162 -6.09 -16.37 -9.33
CA MET A 162 -5.91 -16.46 -10.79
C MET A 162 -4.43 -16.71 -11.11
N ARG A 163 -3.84 -17.70 -10.45
CA ARG A 163 -2.39 -18.00 -10.41
C ARG A 163 -1.94 -18.81 -11.62
N ASN A 164 -2.82 -19.64 -12.16
CA ASN A 164 -2.53 -20.55 -13.28
C ASN A 164 -3.69 -20.58 -14.31
N PRO A 165 -3.47 -21.05 -15.56
CA PRO A 165 -4.50 -21.01 -16.60
C PRO A 165 -5.80 -21.74 -16.28
N ARG A 166 -5.79 -22.79 -15.45
CA ARG A 166 -7.01 -23.50 -15.04
C ARG A 166 -7.85 -22.67 -14.07
N GLU A 167 -7.22 -22.02 -13.10
CA GLU A 167 -7.90 -21.08 -12.20
C GLU A 167 -8.46 -19.86 -12.96
N VAL A 168 -7.73 -19.37 -13.97
CA VAL A 168 -8.21 -18.29 -14.84
C VAL A 168 -9.47 -18.73 -15.58
N ASP A 169 -9.44 -19.90 -16.22
CA ASP A 169 -10.55 -20.46 -17.00
C ASP A 169 -11.77 -20.73 -16.09
N GLU A 170 -11.57 -21.46 -14.98
CA GLU A 170 -12.59 -21.76 -13.98
C GLU A 170 -13.30 -20.50 -13.47
N ILE A 171 -12.57 -19.50 -12.99
CA ILE A 171 -13.18 -18.27 -12.48
C ILE A 171 -13.87 -17.47 -13.60
N CYS A 172 -13.34 -17.45 -14.82
CA CYS A 172 -14.02 -16.83 -15.96
C CYS A 172 -15.32 -17.55 -16.33
N SER A 173 -15.36 -18.89 -16.25
CA SER A 173 -16.55 -19.70 -16.51
C SER A 173 -17.58 -19.63 -15.38
N VAL A 174 -17.18 -19.50 -14.11
CA VAL A 174 -18.11 -19.29 -12.99
C VAL A 174 -18.78 -17.93 -13.09
N PHE A 175 -18.01 -16.88 -13.38
CA PHE A 175 -18.52 -15.52 -13.58
C PHE A 175 -19.10 -15.28 -14.99
N ASN A 176 -19.12 -16.26 -15.90
CA ASN A 176 -19.59 -16.11 -17.28
C ASN A 176 -19.07 -14.82 -17.96
N LEU A 177 -17.77 -14.53 -17.81
CA LEU A 177 -17.12 -13.36 -18.37
C LEU A 177 -15.96 -13.77 -19.27
N PRO A 178 -15.86 -13.24 -20.50
CA PRO A 178 -14.70 -13.51 -21.37
C PRO A 178 -13.39 -13.10 -20.70
N ALA A 179 -12.38 -13.98 -20.74
CA ALA A 179 -11.08 -13.72 -20.13
C ALA A 179 -10.46 -12.34 -20.48
N PRO A 180 -10.60 -11.78 -21.71
CA PRO A 180 -10.14 -10.42 -22.01
C PRO A 180 -10.87 -9.30 -21.23
N VAL A 181 -12.13 -9.50 -20.85
CA VAL A 181 -12.89 -8.58 -19.98
C VAL A 181 -12.38 -8.69 -18.54
N VAL A 182 -12.23 -9.92 -18.04
CA VAL A 182 -11.69 -10.18 -16.70
C VAL A 182 -10.28 -9.61 -16.54
N GLN A 183 -9.37 -9.86 -17.48
CA GLN A 183 -8.01 -9.31 -17.51
C GLN A 183 -7.95 -7.78 -17.56
N ARG A 184 -8.94 -7.12 -18.17
CA ARG A 184 -8.97 -5.65 -18.36
C ARG A 184 -9.58 -4.90 -17.19
N TYR A 185 -10.63 -5.45 -16.57
CA TYR A 185 -11.41 -4.78 -15.54
C TYR A 185 -11.21 -5.38 -14.14
N VAL A 186 -11.21 -6.70 -14.00
CA VAL A 186 -11.34 -7.38 -12.69
C VAL A 186 -10.00 -7.84 -12.13
N GLN A 187 -9.14 -8.43 -12.96
CA GLN A 187 -7.86 -9.00 -12.52
C GLN A 187 -6.92 -7.92 -11.98
N PHE A 188 -6.37 -8.15 -10.79
CA PHE A 188 -5.32 -7.32 -10.21
C PHE A 188 -4.13 -8.19 -9.77
N GLY A 189 -3.09 -8.25 -10.60
CA GLY A 189 -1.99 -9.19 -10.39
C GLY A 189 -2.43 -10.63 -10.66
N GLU A 190 -2.37 -11.48 -9.64
CA GLU A 190 -2.67 -12.92 -9.68
C GLU A 190 -3.99 -13.27 -8.97
N VAL A 191 -4.89 -12.29 -8.80
CA VAL A 191 -6.23 -12.48 -8.23
C VAL A 191 -7.33 -11.82 -9.06
N PHE A 192 -8.50 -12.45 -9.06
CA PHE A 192 -9.78 -11.87 -9.43
C PHE A 192 -10.21 -10.97 -8.26
N ASN A 193 -10.44 -9.68 -8.50
CA ASN A 193 -10.74 -8.72 -7.44
C ASN A 193 -11.99 -7.91 -7.78
N LEU A 194 -13.10 -8.17 -7.06
CA LEU A 194 -14.38 -7.49 -7.30
C LEU A 194 -14.24 -5.98 -7.10
N LEU A 195 -13.66 -5.54 -5.98
CA LEU A 195 -13.53 -4.10 -5.70
C LEU A 195 -12.69 -3.34 -6.75
N HIS A 196 -11.72 -4.02 -7.36
CA HIS A 196 -10.95 -3.53 -8.50
C HIS A 196 -11.76 -3.45 -9.81
N ALA A 197 -12.76 -4.31 -10.03
CA ALA A 197 -13.70 -4.17 -11.15
C ALA A 197 -14.42 -2.82 -11.09
N GLY A 198 -14.97 -2.47 -9.91
CA GLY A 198 -15.60 -1.18 -9.65
C GLY A 198 -14.62 -0.02 -9.88
N ALA A 199 -13.41 -0.10 -9.31
CA ALA A 199 -12.37 0.90 -9.54
C ALA A 199 -12.02 1.04 -11.04
N SER A 200 -11.94 -0.06 -11.79
CA SER A 200 -11.62 -0.07 -13.22
C SER A 200 -12.73 0.49 -14.11
N ILE A 201 -14.00 0.26 -13.77
CA ILE A 201 -15.15 0.89 -14.44
C ILE A 201 -15.04 2.42 -14.32
N LEU A 202 -14.87 2.94 -13.10
CA LEU A 202 -14.71 4.38 -12.85
C LEU A 202 -13.45 4.95 -13.53
N ARG A 203 -12.33 4.22 -13.51
CA ARG A 203 -11.05 4.57 -14.14
C ARG A 203 -11.17 4.72 -15.66
N ILE A 204 -11.79 3.74 -16.32
CA ILE A 204 -11.88 3.65 -17.80
C ILE A 204 -13.00 4.55 -18.33
N HIS A 205 -14.18 4.53 -17.71
CA HIS A 205 -15.40 5.18 -18.24
C HIS A 205 -15.70 6.55 -17.60
N GLN A 206 -15.17 6.85 -16.41
CA GLN A 206 -15.40 8.12 -15.70
C GLN A 206 -14.11 8.86 -15.29
N LYS A 207 -12.98 8.63 -15.99
CA LYS A 207 -11.67 9.26 -15.72
C LYS A 207 -11.15 9.10 -14.27
N GLY A 208 -11.62 8.09 -13.56
CA GLY A 208 -11.31 7.83 -12.15
C GLY A 208 -12.08 8.71 -11.15
N PHE A 209 -13.28 9.19 -11.52
CA PHE A 209 -14.25 9.83 -10.62
C PHE A 209 -15.43 8.89 -10.29
N GLY A 210 -16.03 9.05 -9.11
CA GLY A 210 -17.23 8.33 -8.65
C GLY A 210 -17.04 7.48 -7.40
N ALA A 211 -15.80 7.31 -6.91
CA ALA A 211 -15.48 6.58 -5.68
C ALA A 211 -15.42 7.52 -4.46
N VAL A 212 -16.08 7.14 -3.36
CA VAL A 212 -16.09 7.87 -2.08
C VAL A 212 -15.90 6.94 -0.89
N GLY A 213 -15.27 7.42 0.19
CA GLY A 213 -15.25 6.74 1.48
C GLY A 213 -16.26 7.34 2.47
N VAL A 214 -16.81 6.52 3.36
CA VAL A 214 -17.81 6.92 4.38
C VAL A 214 -17.33 7.89 5.46
N SER A 215 -16.10 8.41 5.37
CA SER A 215 -15.60 9.55 6.15
C SER A 215 -14.43 10.26 5.44
N LYS A 216 -14.20 11.54 5.79
CA LYS A 216 -13.11 12.37 5.22
C LYS A 216 -11.74 11.68 5.30
N LYS A 217 -11.42 11.05 6.44
CA LYS A 217 -10.14 10.35 6.65
C LYS A 217 -10.10 9.00 5.93
N TYR A 218 -11.21 8.25 5.90
CA TYR A 218 -11.23 6.88 5.38
C TYR A 218 -11.05 6.81 3.85
N GLY A 219 -11.61 7.75 3.08
CA GLY A 219 -11.36 7.83 1.63
C GLY A 219 -9.87 8.07 1.30
N LYS A 220 -9.26 9.06 1.97
CA LYS A 220 -7.82 9.41 1.85
C LYS A 220 -6.91 8.24 2.27
N ARG A 221 -7.27 7.53 3.36
CA ARG A 221 -6.59 6.31 3.83
C ARG A 221 -6.70 5.17 2.82
N SER A 222 -7.89 4.85 2.35
CA SER A 222 -8.14 3.73 1.44
C SER A 222 -7.37 3.89 0.13
N TRP A 223 -7.33 5.09 -0.43
CA TRP A 223 -6.54 5.39 -1.63
C TRP A 223 -5.03 5.19 -1.41
N ALA A 224 -4.50 5.56 -0.24
CA ALA A 224 -3.09 5.35 0.08
C ALA A 224 -2.73 3.88 0.38
N ARG A 225 -3.58 3.18 1.14
CA ARG A 225 -3.37 1.79 1.63
C ARG A 225 -3.57 0.74 0.53
N TYR A 226 -4.59 0.85 -0.31
CA TYR A 226 -5.00 -0.23 -1.22
C TYR A 226 -4.57 0.03 -2.69
N PRO A 227 -3.68 -0.81 -3.27
CA PRO A 227 -3.13 -0.61 -4.62
C PRO A 227 -4.14 -0.55 -5.76
N ILE A 228 -5.28 -1.23 -5.62
CA ILE A 228 -6.37 -1.26 -6.61
C ILE A 228 -6.92 0.13 -6.94
N PHE A 229 -6.76 1.11 -6.05
CA PHE A 229 -7.25 2.47 -6.23
C PHE A 229 -6.21 3.44 -6.79
N TRP A 230 -4.94 3.05 -6.97
CA TRP A 230 -3.89 4.01 -7.40
C TRP A 230 -4.04 4.46 -8.86
N GLY A 231 -4.84 3.76 -9.67
CA GLY A 231 -5.30 4.25 -10.98
C GLY A 231 -6.25 5.44 -10.87
N LEU A 232 -7.10 5.49 -9.83
CA LEU A 232 -8.00 6.62 -9.57
C LEU A 232 -7.21 7.88 -9.19
N LYS A 233 -7.74 9.05 -9.54
CA LYS A 233 -7.09 10.34 -9.21
C LYS A 233 -7.12 10.65 -7.71
N LYS A 234 -8.26 10.39 -7.08
CA LYS A 234 -8.48 10.41 -5.63
C LYS A 234 -9.74 9.57 -5.32
N ILE A 235 -9.92 9.22 -4.06
CA ILE A 235 -11.22 8.81 -3.51
C ILE A 235 -11.80 10.04 -2.80
N GLY A 236 -13.08 10.33 -3.03
CA GLY A 236 -13.79 11.41 -2.34
C GLY A 236 -14.23 11.01 -0.92
N ALA A 237 -15.07 11.84 -0.32
CA ALA A 237 -15.72 11.54 0.94
C ALA A 237 -17.22 11.78 0.80
N LEU A 238 -18.02 10.88 1.35
CA LEU A 238 -19.44 11.02 1.57
C LEU A 238 -19.68 10.58 3.02
N PRO A 239 -19.52 11.49 4.00
CA PRO A 239 -19.66 11.13 5.42
C PRO A 239 -21.05 10.56 5.69
N ASN A 240 -21.12 9.43 6.42
CA ASN A 240 -22.42 8.95 6.89
C ASN A 240 -23.03 9.96 7.88
N PRO A 241 -24.35 10.23 7.81
CA PRO A 241 -25.05 11.01 8.82
C PRO A 241 -25.49 10.12 9.99
N ASP A 242 -26.03 10.75 11.03
CA ASP A 242 -26.83 10.07 12.05
C ASP A 242 -28.29 9.93 11.52
N PRO A 243 -28.87 8.72 11.42
CA PRO A 243 -30.24 8.53 10.96
C PRO A 243 -31.32 9.26 11.77
N THR A 244 -30.99 9.73 12.98
CA THR A 244 -31.88 10.53 13.84
C THR A 244 -31.70 12.04 13.69
N ASP A 245 -30.66 12.51 12.99
CA ASP A 245 -30.41 13.94 12.75
C ASP A 245 -31.08 14.43 11.45
N VAL A 246 -32.41 14.32 11.43
CA VAL A 246 -33.29 14.71 10.30
C VAL A 246 -33.76 16.17 10.34
N ALA A 247 -33.40 16.93 11.39
CA ALA A 247 -33.76 18.34 11.52
C ALA A 247 -33.04 19.21 10.47
N GLU A 248 -33.62 20.37 10.15
CA GLU A 248 -33.04 21.29 9.15
C GLU A 248 -31.57 21.65 9.44
N TRP A 249 -30.80 21.83 8.36
CA TRP A 249 -29.39 22.16 8.42
C TRP A 249 -29.15 23.58 7.88
N ASP A 250 -29.19 24.56 8.78
CA ASP A 250 -28.51 25.83 8.52
C ASP A 250 -27.01 25.56 8.40
N LYS A 251 -26.36 26.11 7.37
CA LYS A 251 -24.96 25.82 7.02
C LYS A 251 -23.95 26.52 7.96
N LYS A 252 -24.44 27.18 9.01
CA LYS A 252 -23.66 27.72 10.12
C LYS A 252 -23.23 26.59 11.07
N LEU A 253 -21.95 26.57 11.42
CA LEU A 253 -21.47 25.74 12.53
C LEU A 253 -22.02 26.30 13.85
N ALA A 254 -22.46 25.42 14.75
CA ALA A 254 -22.80 25.81 16.11
C ALA A 254 -21.53 26.32 16.84
N ASP A 255 -21.65 27.39 17.62
CA ASP A 255 -20.51 27.96 18.35
C ASP A 255 -19.99 26.96 19.41
N PRO A 256 -18.72 26.50 19.35
CA PRO A 256 -18.14 25.58 20.32
C PRO A 256 -17.97 26.16 21.74
N ASN A 257 -18.35 27.42 21.97
CA ASN A 257 -18.32 28.11 23.26
C ASN A 257 -19.73 28.30 23.86
N ASP A 258 -20.80 28.28 23.04
CA ASP A 258 -22.19 28.22 23.52
C ASP A 258 -22.49 26.79 24.01
N ILE A 259 -22.22 26.52 25.29
CA ILE A 259 -22.45 25.21 25.92
C ILE A 259 -23.05 25.42 27.31
N THR A 260 -24.31 25.02 27.47
CA THR A 260 -24.99 24.96 28.77
C THR A 260 -25.04 23.50 29.22
N ILE A 261 -24.67 23.22 30.47
CA ILE A 261 -24.84 21.89 31.07
C ILE A 261 -26.30 21.74 31.50
N ASP A 262 -26.99 20.74 30.96
CA ASP A 262 -28.33 20.36 31.39
C ASP A 262 -28.25 19.58 32.71
N GLN A 263 -28.44 20.29 33.83
CA GLN A 263 -28.42 19.71 35.18
C GLN A 263 -29.56 18.72 35.42
N VAL A 264 -30.69 18.83 34.69
CA VAL A 264 -31.81 17.88 34.80
C VAL A 264 -31.42 16.56 34.14
N TYR A 265 -30.90 16.61 32.92
CA TYR A 265 -30.34 15.43 32.24
C TYR A 265 -29.26 14.74 33.08
N GLU A 266 -28.30 15.49 33.60
CA GLU A 266 -27.23 14.94 34.44
C GLU A 266 -27.75 14.25 35.71
N SER A 267 -28.72 14.85 36.40
CA SER A 267 -29.34 14.24 37.59
C SER A 267 -30.00 12.88 37.30
N GLN A 268 -30.52 12.69 36.08
CA GLN A 268 -31.20 11.46 35.68
C GLN A 268 -30.22 10.34 35.31
N ARG A 269 -28.98 10.64 34.91
CA ARG A 269 -27.99 9.63 34.49
C ARG A 269 -27.65 8.61 35.59
N ALA A 270 -27.71 8.99 36.86
CA ALA A 270 -27.50 8.06 37.98
C ALA A 270 -28.51 6.89 37.97
N ASN A 271 -29.80 7.17 37.67
CA ASN A 271 -30.83 6.14 37.57
C ASN A 271 -30.66 5.26 36.32
N LEU A 272 -30.18 5.82 35.22
CA LEU A 272 -29.89 5.07 33.98
C LEU A 272 -28.68 4.15 34.15
N LYS A 273 -27.63 4.60 34.85
CA LYS A 273 -26.49 3.77 35.27
C LYS A 273 -26.95 2.61 36.16
N ARG A 274 -27.81 2.88 37.15
CA ARG A 274 -28.36 1.85 38.04
C ARG A 274 -29.12 0.77 37.26
N GLN A 275 -29.96 1.15 36.29
CA GLN A 275 -30.66 0.20 35.41
C GLN A 275 -29.70 -0.63 34.55
N ALA A 276 -28.63 -0.02 34.03
CA ALA A 276 -27.61 -0.73 33.26
C ALA A 276 -26.82 -1.73 34.11
N GLN A 277 -26.50 -1.38 35.36
CA GLN A 277 -25.87 -2.28 36.33
C GLN A 277 -26.80 -3.45 36.70
N GLU A 278 -28.06 -3.14 37.02
CA GLU A 278 -29.10 -4.11 37.38
C GLU A 278 -29.34 -5.15 36.27
N TRP A 279 -29.45 -4.70 35.01
CA TRP A 279 -29.58 -5.58 33.84
C TRP A 279 -28.34 -6.47 33.61
N ALA A 280 -27.16 -5.98 33.94
CA ALA A 280 -25.88 -6.70 33.78
C ALA A 280 -25.47 -7.52 35.00
N GLY A 281 -26.28 -7.57 36.08
CA GLY A 281 -25.89 -8.24 37.33
C GLY A 281 -24.65 -7.62 38.01
N LEU A 282 -24.36 -6.35 37.73
CA LEU A 282 -23.26 -5.60 38.33
C LEU A 282 -23.67 -4.99 39.67
N GLU A 283 -22.69 -4.68 40.52
CA GLU A 283 -22.88 -3.96 41.77
C GLU A 283 -23.54 -2.60 41.48
N GLN A 284 -24.70 -2.32 42.09
CA GLN A 284 -25.46 -1.09 41.82
C GLN A 284 -24.80 0.10 42.54
N ARG A 285 -23.96 0.85 41.81
CA ARG A 285 -23.12 1.93 42.34
C ARG A 285 -23.25 3.22 41.54
N PRO A 286 -23.77 4.32 42.12
CA PRO A 286 -23.92 5.58 41.40
C PRO A 286 -22.57 6.21 41.02
N ASP A 287 -21.54 5.97 41.83
CA ASP A 287 -20.18 6.49 41.69
C ASP A 287 -19.28 5.66 40.76
N ALA A 288 -19.76 4.52 40.24
CA ALA A 288 -18.95 3.63 39.41
C ALA A 288 -18.59 4.24 38.04
N ASP A 289 -17.35 4.03 37.60
CA ASP A 289 -16.91 4.29 36.24
C ASP A 289 -17.32 3.09 35.36
N LEU A 290 -18.54 3.15 34.81
CA LEU A 290 -19.09 2.10 33.94
C LEU A 290 -18.59 2.28 32.50
N PHE A 291 -17.68 1.39 32.09
CA PHE A 291 -17.20 1.26 30.71
C PHE A 291 -18.06 0.25 29.95
N VAL A 292 -18.51 0.63 28.76
CA VAL A 292 -19.36 -0.20 27.91
C VAL A 292 -18.71 -0.41 26.54
N PHE A 293 -18.65 -1.66 26.09
CA PHE A 293 -18.32 -2.06 24.73
C PHE A 293 -19.53 -2.76 24.09
N VAL A 294 -19.96 -2.27 22.93
CA VAL A 294 -20.99 -2.91 22.10
C VAL A 294 -20.49 -2.96 20.66
N GLY A 295 -20.39 -4.15 20.10
CA GLY A 295 -19.94 -4.32 18.73
C GLY A 295 -19.65 -5.78 18.34
N ARG A 296 -19.11 -5.97 17.14
CA ARG A 296 -18.59 -7.27 16.71
C ARG A 296 -17.28 -7.57 17.44
N TRP A 297 -17.14 -8.77 17.99
CA TRP A 297 -15.93 -9.16 18.73
C TRP A 297 -14.91 -9.70 17.70
N SER A 298 -13.98 -8.83 17.33
CA SER A 298 -12.95 -9.08 16.31
C SER A 298 -11.70 -8.23 16.53
N LEU A 299 -10.58 -8.65 15.91
CA LEU A 299 -9.31 -7.90 15.89
C LEU A 299 -9.49 -6.45 15.42
N GLN A 300 -10.34 -6.25 14.41
CA GLN A 300 -10.69 -4.94 13.83
C GLN A 300 -11.25 -3.98 14.89
N LYS A 301 -12.02 -4.48 15.86
CA LYS A 301 -12.72 -3.69 16.89
C LYS A 301 -11.98 -3.60 18.23
N GLY A 302 -10.88 -4.33 18.39
CA GLY A 302 -10.01 -4.24 19.56
C GLY A 302 -10.55 -4.87 20.85
N ILE A 303 -11.46 -5.85 20.75
CA ILE A 303 -12.02 -6.56 21.92
C ILE A 303 -10.92 -7.31 22.71
N ASP A 304 -9.88 -7.75 22.02
CA ASP A 304 -8.66 -8.32 22.58
C ASP A 304 -7.88 -7.29 23.43
N LEU A 305 -7.77 -6.04 22.97
CA LEU A 305 -7.16 -4.95 23.74
C LEU A 305 -7.95 -4.63 25.02
N ILE A 306 -9.28 -4.81 25.00
CA ILE A 306 -10.13 -4.66 26.19
C ILE A 306 -9.87 -5.79 27.18
N ALA A 307 -9.92 -7.04 26.72
CA ALA A 307 -9.67 -8.22 27.56
C ALA A 307 -8.23 -8.25 28.12
N ASP A 308 -7.25 -7.68 27.40
CA ASP A 308 -5.86 -7.62 27.84
C ASP A 308 -5.59 -6.49 28.87
N VAL A 309 -6.19 -5.30 28.71
CA VAL A 309 -5.96 -4.15 29.62
C VAL A 309 -6.82 -4.21 30.89
N PHE A 310 -8.08 -4.64 30.80
CA PHE A 310 -9.01 -4.47 31.93
C PHE A 310 -8.67 -5.23 33.22
N PRO A 311 -8.03 -6.41 33.24
CA PRO A 311 -7.56 -7.02 34.50
C PRO A 311 -6.64 -6.11 35.32
N ASN A 312 -5.83 -5.26 34.65
CA ASN A 312 -4.98 -4.28 35.33
C ASN A 312 -5.80 -3.09 35.85
N VAL A 313 -6.72 -2.57 35.04
CA VAL A 313 -7.59 -1.44 35.42
C VAL A 313 -8.50 -1.80 36.60
N LEU A 314 -9.10 -2.99 36.59
CA LEU A 314 -9.99 -3.47 37.66
C LEU A 314 -9.25 -3.68 38.99
N GLU A 315 -7.98 -4.10 38.93
CA GLU A 315 -7.11 -4.24 40.11
C GLU A 315 -6.62 -2.89 40.65
N GLN A 316 -6.44 -1.87 39.80
CA GLN A 316 -5.97 -0.53 40.20
C GLN A 316 -7.09 0.43 40.62
N HIS A 317 -8.29 0.29 40.05
CA HIS A 317 -9.41 1.22 40.25
C HIS A 317 -10.63 0.46 40.78
N PRO A 318 -10.89 0.45 42.10
CA PRO A 318 -11.97 -0.36 42.68
C PRO A 318 -13.39 -0.01 42.20
N HIS A 319 -13.62 1.23 41.76
CA HIS A 319 -14.95 1.72 41.33
C HIS A 319 -15.23 1.46 39.85
N THR A 320 -14.27 0.94 39.08
CA THR A 320 -14.45 0.66 37.65
C THR A 320 -15.28 -0.59 37.42
N GLN A 321 -16.19 -0.55 36.44
CA GLN A 321 -16.98 -1.68 35.97
C GLN A 321 -16.86 -1.82 34.44
N LEU A 322 -16.94 -3.05 33.94
CA LEU A 322 -16.86 -3.38 32.51
C LEU A 322 -18.10 -4.15 32.04
N LEU A 323 -18.69 -3.72 30.93
CA LEU A 323 -19.81 -4.37 30.27
C LEU A 323 -19.47 -4.56 28.78
N CYS A 324 -19.29 -5.79 28.34
CA CYS A 324 -18.99 -6.15 26.94
C CYS A 324 -20.14 -6.99 26.34
N VAL A 325 -20.71 -6.58 25.20
CA VAL A 325 -21.75 -7.33 24.49
C VAL A 325 -21.49 -7.41 22.98
N GLY A 326 -21.75 -8.57 22.39
CA GLY A 326 -21.85 -8.77 20.93
C GLY A 326 -21.20 -10.07 20.42
N PRO A 327 -21.48 -10.45 19.16
CA PRO A 327 -21.09 -11.76 18.64
C PRO A 327 -19.59 -11.87 18.33
N THR A 328 -19.01 -13.05 18.63
CA THR A 328 -17.66 -13.45 18.18
C THR A 328 -17.60 -13.67 16.68
N ILE A 329 -16.69 -12.98 15.98
CA ILE A 329 -16.52 -13.09 14.52
C ILE A 329 -15.25 -13.84 14.13
N ASP A 330 -14.15 -13.65 14.87
CA ASP A 330 -12.84 -14.24 14.57
C ASP A 330 -12.20 -14.92 15.81
N LEU A 331 -10.99 -15.46 15.65
CA LEU A 331 -10.24 -16.06 16.74
C LEU A 331 -9.94 -15.09 17.89
N TYR A 332 -9.67 -13.82 17.60
CA TYR A 332 -9.43 -12.80 18.63
C TYR A 332 -10.70 -12.56 19.46
N GLY A 333 -11.87 -12.54 18.82
CA GLY A 333 -13.16 -12.51 19.50
C GLY A 333 -13.41 -13.73 20.39
N LYS A 334 -13.11 -14.95 19.90
CA LYS A 334 -13.24 -16.19 20.69
C LYS A 334 -12.32 -16.22 21.91
N PHE A 335 -11.06 -15.84 21.74
CA PHE A 335 -10.06 -15.85 22.82
C PHE A 335 -10.29 -14.70 23.82
N ALA A 336 -10.78 -13.54 23.36
CA ALA A 336 -11.26 -12.47 24.24
C ALA A 336 -12.49 -12.91 25.05
N ALA A 337 -13.43 -13.67 24.46
CA ALA A 337 -14.59 -14.18 25.18
C ALA A 337 -14.21 -15.12 26.33
N LEU A 338 -13.29 -16.05 26.08
CA LEU A 338 -12.73 -16.93 27.11
C LEU A 338 -12.05 -16.13 28.24
N LYS A 339 -11.25 -15.13 27.91
CA LYS A 339 -10.59 -14.25 28.89
C LYS A 339 -11.58 -13.41 29.69
N LEU A 340 -12.64 -12.90 29.06
CA LEU A 340 -13.69 -12.11 29.71
C LEU A 340 -14.59 -12.97 30.62
N ASP A 341 -14.84 -14.24 30.30
CA ASP A 341 -15.53 -15.18 31.20
C ASP A 341 -14.71 -15.48 32.47
N VAL A 342 -13.40 -15.72 32.33
CA VAL A 342 -12.51 -15.83 33.49
C VAL A 342 -12.49 -14.53 34.32
N MET A 343 -12.56 -13.36 33.67
CA MET A 343 -12.71 -12.08 34.37
C MET A 343 -14.05 -11.94 35.10
N MET A 344 -15.17 -12.44 34.58
CA MET A 344 -16.45 -12.45 35.32
C MET A 344 -16.35 -13.28 36.61
N LYS A 345 -15.68 -14.43 36.55
CA LYS A 345 -15.46 -15.32 37.69
C LYS A 345 -14.50 -14.71 38.72
N LYS A 346 -13.46 -14.00 38.27
CA LYS A 346 -12.45 -13.38 39.14
C LYS A 346 -12.88 -12.03 39.74
N TYR A 347 -13.67 -11.23 39.03
CA TYR A 347 -14.13 -9.90 39.46
C TYR A 347 -15.68 -9.84 39.49
N PRO A 348 -16.33 -10.66 40.35
CA PRO A 348 -17.79 -10.75 40.41
C PRO A 348 -18.43 -9.38 40.74
N GLY A 349 -19.59 -9.10 40.14
CA GLY A 349 -20.28 -7.82 40.26
C GLY A 349 -19.60 -6.64 39.56
N ARG A 350 -18.42 -6.83 38.93
CA ARG A 350 -17.66 -5.76 38.26
C ARG A 350 -17.41 -5.98 36.78
N VAL A 351 -17.60 -7.19 36.26
CA VAL A 351 -17.46 -7.53 34.84
C VAL A 351 -18.70 -8.26 34.35
N TYR A 352 -19.20 -7.86 33.18
CA TYR A 352 -20.23 -8.55 32.43
C TYR A 352 -19.75 -8.81 31.00
N SER A 353 -19.84 -10.07 30.56
CA SER A 353 -19.40 -10.56 29.26
C SER A 353 -20.56 -11.28 28.57
N LYS A 354 -20.95 -10.84 27.38
CA LYS A 354 -22.00 -11.50 26.59
C LYS A 354 -21.59 -11.67 25.11
N PRO A 355 -20.94 -12.78 24.73
CA PRO A 355 -20.38 -13.04 23.40
C PRO A 355 -21.42 -13.34 22.29
N GLU A 356 -22.66 -12.87 22.43
CA GLU A 356 -23.76 -13.15 21.50
C GLU A 356 -24.50 -11.88 21.03
N PHE A 357 -25.21 -11.98 19.91
CA PHE A 357 -26.05 -10.90 19.41
C PHE A 357 -27.26 -10.68 20.32
N THR A 358 -27.27 -9.56 21.04
CA THR A 358 -28.32 -9.20 22.01
C THR A 358 -28.94 -7.85 21.66
N ALA A 359 -30.27 -7.76 21.68
CA ALA A 359 -30.97 -6.49 21.63
C ALA A 359 -30.80 -5.76 22.97
N LEU A 360 -30.15 -4.59 22.96
CA LEU A 360 -29.78 -3.86 24.17
C LEU A 360 -30.84 -2.80 24.54
N PRO A 361 -31.28 -2.72 25.80
CA PRO A 361 -32.14 -1.64 26.28
C PRO A 361 -31.49 -0.25 26.10
N PRO A 362 -32.27 0.82 25.82
CA PRO A 362 -31.72 2.17 25.63
C PRO A 362 -30.90 2.70 26.82
N PHE A 363 -31.22 2.27 28.05
CA PHE A 363 -30.47 2.68 29.25
C PHE A 363 -29.02 2.14 29.30
N ILE A 364 -28.67 1.10 28.52
CA ILE A 364 -27.26 0.64 28.39
C ILE A 364 -26.40 1.70 27.72
N PHE A 365 -26.95 2.44 26.75
CA PHE A 365 -26.26 3.52 26.06
C PHE A 365 -26.19 4.80 26.91
N SER A 366 -27.30 5.16 27.59
CA SER A 366 -27.39 6.40 28.39
C SER A 366 -26.80 6.29 29.80
N GLY A 367 -26.75 5.08 30.37
CA GLY A 367 -26.19 4.79 31.69
C GLY A 367 -24.68 4.56 31.68
N ALA A 368 -24.09 4.30 30.50
CA ALA A 368 -22.65 4.25 30.32
C ALA A 368 -21.99 5.59 30.64
N GLU A 369 -20.85 5.56 31.33
CA GLU A 369 -20.01 6.74 31.51
C GLU A 369 -19.00 6.85 30.35
N PHE A 370 -18.43 5.72 29.96
CA PHE A 370 -17.44 5.62 28.89
C PHE A 370 -17.80 4.56 27.86
N ALA A 371 -17.69 4.92 26.57
CA ALA A 371 -17.86 4.00 25.45
C ALA A 371 -16.49 3.56 24.92
N LEU A 372 -16.18 2.27 25.03
CA LEU A 372 -14.91 1.68 24.59
C LEU A 372 -14.91 1.47 23.08
N ILE A 373 -14.01 2.16 22.36
CA ILE A 373 -13.87 2.01 20.89
C ILE A 373 -12.39 1.97 20.47
N PRO A 374 -11.60 0.94 20.88
CA PRO A 374 -10.19 0.76 20.51
C PRO A 374 -10.00 0.09 19.12
N SER A 375 -10.80 0.49 18.12
CA SER A 375 -10.77 -0.10 16.78
C SER A 375 -9.41 0.07 16.08
N ARG A 376 -8.86 -1.01 15.51
CA ARG A 376 -7.64 -0.97 14.69
C ARG A 376 -7.87 -0.29 13.33
N ASP A 377 -9.05 -0.44 12.76
CA ASP A 377 -9.54 0.37 11.63
C ASP A 377 -11.05 0.62 11.79
N GLU A 378 -11.50 1.84 11.51
CA GLU A 378 -12.91 2.23 11.64
C GLU A 378 -13.33 3.18 10.51
N PRO A 379 -14.09 2.71 9.51
CA PRO A 379 -14.48 3.53 8.36
C PRO A 379 -15.27 4.79 8.74
N PHE A 380 -16.20 4.66 9.70
CA PHE A 380 -17.01 5.76 10.22
C PHE A 380 -17.19 5.69 11.75
N GLY A 381 -17.58 4.54 12.30
CA GLY A 381 -17.74 4.37 13.76
C GLY A 381 -19.07 4.92 14.31
N LEU A 382 -20.19 4.55 13.70
CA LEU A 382 -21.55 4.97 14.10
C LEU A 382 -21.82 4.78 15.61
N VAL A 383 -21.28 3.72 16.22
CA VAL A 383 -21.35 3.44 17.66
C VAL A 383 -20.86 4.62 18.51
N ALA A 384 -19.84 5.36 18.06
CA ALA A 384 -19.36 6.56 18.76
C ALA A 384 -20.41 7.66 18.80
N VAL A 385 -21.21 7.81 17.73
CA VAL A 385 -22.31 8.79 17.64
C VAL A 385 -23.51 8.31 18.47
N GLU A 386 -23.88 7.03 18.36
CA GLU A 386 -24.97 6.40 19.12
C GLU A 386 -24.76 6.54 20.65
N PHE A 387 -23.56 6.24 21.15
CA PHE A 387 -23.21 6.44 22.56
C PHE A 387 -23.02 7.93 22.92
N GLY A 388 -22.35 8.70 22.06
CA GLY A 388 -22.04 10.11 22.32
C GLY A 388 -23.30 10.98 22.45
N ARG A 389 -24.33 10.74 21.64
CA ARG A 389 -25.64 11.42 21.75
C ARG A 389 -26.50 10.90 22.92
N LYS A 390 -26.04 9.87 23.64
CA LYS A 390 -26.57 9.41 24.94
C LYS A 390 -25.63 9.78 26.11
N GLY A 391 -24.68 10.69 25.88
CA GLY A 391 -23.80 11.23 26.92
C GLY A 391 -22.72 10.28 27.43
N ALA A 392 -22.47 9.14 26.78
CA ALA A 392 -21.32 8.32 27.09
C ALA A 392 -20.09 8.83 26.33
N LEU A 393 -18.97 9.04 27.02
CA LEU A 393 -17.77 9.66 26.45
C LEU A 393 -16.87 8.61 25.80
N GLY A 394 -16.36 8.87 24.60
CA GLY A 394 -15.52 7.90 23.89
C GLY A 394 -14.17 7.67 24.56
N VAL A 395 -13.70 6.42 24.63
CA VAL A 395 -12.34 6.06 25.03
C VAL A 395 -11.78 5.05 24.03
N GLY A 396 -10.78 5.46 23.24
CA GLY A 396 -10.32 4.62 22.14
C GLY A 396 -9.48 5.31 21.06
N SER A 397 -9.52 4.73 19.87
CA SER A 397 -8.65 5.04 18.73
C SER A 397 -9.16 6.18 17.85
N ARG A 398 -8.30 7.12 17.42
CA ARG A 398 -8.62 8.22 16.50
C ARG A 398 -8.50 7.83 15.02
N VAL A 399 -9.15 6.75 14.61
CA VAL A 399 -9.05 6.20 13.24
C VAL A 399 -10.30 6.44 12.39
N GLY A 400 -10.12 6.71 11.10
CA GLY A 400 -11.19 7.03 10.14
C GLY A 400 -12.18 8.10 10.65
N GLY A 401 -13.43 7.73 10.89
CA GLY A 401 -14.46 8.64 11.42
C GLY A 401 -14.35 8.92 12.93
N LEU A 402 -13.61 8.10 13.70
CA LEU A 402 -13.49 8.29 15.15
C LEU A 402 -12.75 9.57 15.54
N GLY A 403 -13.07 10.04 16.75
CA GLY A 403 -12.60 11.32 17.29
C GLY A 403 -13.40 12.55 16.85
N GLN A 404 -14.57 12.38 16.23
CA GLN A 404 -15.54 13.48 16.01
C GLN A 404 -16.41 13.75 17.26
N MET A 405 -16.71 12.73 18.06
CA MET A 405 -17.41 12.88 19.34
C MET A 405 -16.42 13.17 20.49
N PRO A 406 -16.82 13.91 21.55
CA PRO A 406 -15.97 14.13 22.72
C PRO A 406 -15.51 12.83 23.41
N GLY A 407 -14.24 12.79 23.82
CA GLY A 407 -13.65 11.61 24.44
C GLY A 407 -12.11 11.62 24.48
N TRP A 408 -11.53 10.56 25.05
CA TRP A 408 -10.10 10.31 25.14
C TRP A 408 -9.65 9.46 23.96
N TRP A 409 -9.16 10.15 22.93
CA TRP A 409 -8.84 9.56 21.63
C TRP A 409 -7.32 9.54 21.36
N TYR A 410 -6.70 8.35 21.41
CA TYR A 410 -5.29 8.19 21.03
C TYR A 410 -5.12 8.04 19.52
N THR A 411 -4.08 8.64 18.95
CA THR A 411 -3.71 8.39 17.55
C THR A 411 -2.82 7.16 17.51
N ILE A 412 -3.20 6.12 16.77
CA ILE A 412 -2.40 4.89 16.67
C ILE A 412 -1.09 5.20 15.92
N GLU A 413 0.07 4.95 16.53
CA GLU A 413 1.39 5.21 15.93
C GLU A 413 2.14 3.94 15.50
N SER A 414 1.64 2.77 15.92
CA SER A 414 2.13 1.46 15.53
C SER A 414 0.99 0.44 15.59
N LEU A 415 1.03 -0.57 14.72
CA LEU A 415 0.08 -1.70 14.73
C LEU A 415 0.54 -2.84 15.67
N THR A 416 1.61 -2.64 16.43
CA THR A 416 2.10 -3.62 17.42
C THR A 416 1.23 -3.58 18.69
N THR A 417 0.79 -4.75 19.16
CA THR A 417 -0.13 -4.89 20.31
C THR A 417 0.35 -4.10 21.52
N LYS A 418 1.63 -4.23 21.89
CA LYS A 418 2.24 -3.58 23.06
C LYS A 418 2.16 -2.05 22.99
N HIS A 419 2.16 -1.48 21.78
CA HIS A 419 1.95 -0.04 21.59
C HIS A 419 0.48 0.34 21.75
N GLN A 420 -0.43 -0.45 21.16
CA GLN A 420 -1.87 -0.20 21.23
C GLN A 420 -2.41 -0.36 22.65
N LEU A 421 -2.01 -1.41 23.37
CA LEU A 421 -2.29 -1.61 24.80
C LEU A 421 -1.83 -0.39 25.63
N HIS A 422 -0.60 0.09 25.41
CA HIS A 422 -0.08 1.25 26.13
C HIS A 422 -0.88 2.53 25.85
N GLN A 423 -1.13 2.86 24.57
CA GLN A 423 -1.90 4.06 24.21
C GLN A 423 -3.37 3.99 24.67
N PHE A 424 -4.00 2.82 24.61
CA PHE A 424 -5.36 2.61 25.10
C PHE A 424 -5.43 2.73 26.63
N LYS A 425 -4.46 2.17 27.35
CA LYS A 425 -4.31 2.32 28.80
C LYS A 425 -4.08 3.78 29.22
N MET A 426 -3.30 4.55 28.46
CA MET A 426 -3.18 6.01 28.67
C MET A 426 -4.52 6.74 28.47
N ALA A 427 -5.32 6.35 27.47
CA ALA A 427 -6.65 6.92 27.26
C ALA A 427 -7.62 6.59 28.41
N ILE A 428 -7.62 5.35 28.90
CA ILE A 428 -8.41 4.93 30.07
C ILE A 428 -7.98 5.68 31.34
N ALA A 429 -6.67 5.78 31.60
CA ALA A 429 -6.15 6.53 32.75
C ALA A 429 -6.50 8.04 32.68
N GLY A 430 -6.46 8.63 31.47
CA GLY A 430 -6.91 10.00 31.24
C GLY A 430 -8.41 10.21 31.46
N ALA A 431 -9.23 9.22 31.12
CA ALA A 431 -10.67 9.21 31.37
C ALA A 431 -10.99 9.11 32.86
N LEU A 432 -10.36 8.15 33.56
CA LEU A 432 -10.53 7.94 35.00
C LEU A 432 -10.06 9.14 35.84
N LYS A 433 -8.97 9.81 35.45
CA LYS A 433 -8.47 11.01 36.14
C LYS A 433 -9.35 12.26 35.93
N SER A 434 -10.33 12.23 35.03
CA SER A 434 -11.19 13.39 34.74
C SER A 434 -12.26 13.63 35.81
N ASP A 435 -12.45 14.89 36.19
CA ASP A 435 -13.48 15.33 37.12
C ASP A 435 -14.90 15.38 36.50
N TYR A 436 -15.91 15.50 37.35
CA TYR A 436 -17.32 15.51 36.95
C TYR A 436 -17.69 16.68 36.05
N GLU A 437 -17.14 17.88 36.29
CA GLU A 437 -17.43 19.10 35.53
C GLU A 437 -16.86 19.03 34.11
N THR A 438 -15.65 18.51 33.95
CA THR A 438 -15.04 18.21 32.64
C THR A 438 -15.89 17.21 31.88
N ARG A 439 -16.30 16.11 32.52
CA ARG A 439 -17.18 15.12 31.90
C ARG A 439 -18.52 15.73 31.48
N ALA A 440 -19.19 16.50 32.34
CA ALA A 440 -20.45 17.18 32.02
C ALA A 440 -20.32 18.19 30.88
N THR A 441 -19.25 18.99 30.85
CA THR A 441 -18.94 19.89 29.75
C THR A 441 -18.71 19.14 28.43
N MET A 442 -18.04 17.97 28.49
CA MET A 442 -17.86 17.10 27.33
C MET A 442 -19.17 16.45 26.86
N ARG A 443 -20.07 16.06 27.78
CA ARG A 443 -21.41 15.53 27.44
C ARG A 443 -22.29 16.59 26.79
N ALA A 444 -22.30 17.83 27.33
CA ALA A 444 -23.04 18.95 26.74
C ALA A 444 -22.55 19.31 25.32
N ARG A 445 -21.22 19.27 25.09
CA ARG A 445 -20.64 19.34 23.73
C ARG A 445 -21.12 18.19 22.84
N SER A 446 -21.12 16.97 23.37
CA SER A 446 -21.53 15.75 22.66
C SER A 446 -22.99 15.80 22.20
N ALA A 447 -23.87 16.44 22.98
CA ALA A 447 -25.28 16.66 22.63
C ALA A 447 -25.49 17.70 21.52
N LYS A 448 -24.64 18.75 21.44
CA LYS A 448 -24.69 19.76 20.36
C LYS A 448 -23.99 19.31 19.06
N GLN A 449 -23.21 18.23 19.06
CA GLN A 449 -22.55 17.72 17.86
C GLN A 449 -23.58 17.06 16.91
N ARG A 450 -23.66 17.59 15.68
CA ARG A 450 -24.59 17.16 14.63
C ARG A 450 -23.92 16.36 13.51
N PHE A 451 -24.72 15.54 12.81
CA PHE A 451 -24.36 14.74 11.64
C PHE A 451 -25.55 14.71 10.65
N PRO A 452 -25.90 15.85 10.01
CA PRO A 452 -27.24 16.03 9.43
C PRO A 452 -27.49 15.16 8.20
N VAL A 453 -28.64 14.48 8.17
CA VAL A 453 -29.07 13.70 6.99
C VAL A 453 -29.24 14.62 5.77
N ALA A 454 -29.64 15.88 5.97
CA ALA A 454 -29.77 16.88 4.90
C ALA A 454 -28.44 17.16 4.17
N GLN A 455 -27.33 17.27 4.90
CA GLN A 455 -26.00 17.46 4.29
C GLN A 455 -25.61 16.26 3.41
N TRP A 456 -25.85 15.04 3.92
CA TRP A 456 -25.55 13.81 3.19
C TRP A 456 -26.35 13.67 1.89
N LYS A 457 -27.60 14.17 1.83
CA LYS A 457 -28.38 14.24 0.57
C LYS A 457 -27.71 15.16 -0.46
N GLU A 458 -27.34 16.38 -0.05
CA GLU A 458 -26.71 17.36 -0.95
C GLU A 458 -25.37 16.82 -1.50
N ASP A 459 -24.52 16.24 -0.65
CA ASP A 459 -23.25 15.61 -1.06
C ASP A 459 -23.48 14.40 -2.00
N LEU A 460 -24.54 13.61 -1.79
CA LEU A 460 -24.90 12.46 -2.63
C LEU A 460 -25.39 12.90 -4.02
N GLU A 461 -26.29 13.89 -4.10
CA GLU A 461 -26.78 14.45 -5.36
C GLU A 461 -25.63 15.05 -6.19
N ILE A 462 -24.71 15.77 -5.54
CA ILE A 462 -23.49 16.30 -6.17
C ILE A 462 -22.62 15.17 -6.72
N LEU A 463 -22.43 14.08 -5.98
CA LEU A 463 -21.66 12.91 -6.40
C LEU A 463 -22.29 12.20 -7.62
N GLN A 464 -23.58 11.88 -7.55
CA GLN A 464 -24.32 11.18 -8.59
C GLN A 464 -24.42 12.03 -9.87
N GLY A 465 -24.90 13.28 -9.74
CA GLY A 465 -25.05 14.21 -10.87
C GLY A 465 -23.73 14.60 -11.53
N THR A 466 -22.61 14.60 -10.80
CA THR A 466 -21.27 14.79 -11.40
C THR A 466 -20.79 13.54 -12.13
N SER A 467 -21.07 12.35 -11.59
CA SER A 467 -20.69 11.07 -12.24
C SER A 467 -21.40 10.90 -13.59
N ILE A 468 -22.71 11.16 -13.66
CA ILE A 468 -23.50 11.13 -14.90
C ILE A 468 -22.91 12.07 -15.97
N LYS A 469 -22.57 13.32 -15.59
CA LYS A 469 -21.99 14.32 -16.50
C LYS A 469 -20.61 13.90 -17.02
N ILE A 470 -19.77 13.32 -16.17
CA ILE A 470 -18.43 12.85 -16.57
C ILE A 470 -18.53 11.62 -17.47
N HIS A 471 -19.46 10.70 -17.19
CA HIS A 471 -19.73 9.50 -17.99
C HIS A 471 -20.24 9.85 -19.39
N LYS A 472 -21.30 10.67 -19.50
CA LYS A 472 -21.86 11.12 -20.79
C LYS A 472 -20.77 11.80 -21.64
N LYS A 473 -20.01 12.74 -21.05
CA LYS A 473 -18.85 13.39 -21.69
C LYS A 473 -17.67 12.46 -21.99
N MET A 474 -17.65 11.23 -21.49
CA MET A 474 -16.67 10.19 -21.87
C MET A 474 -17.20 9.32 -23.02
N MET A 475 -18.46 8.89 -22.95
CA MET A 475 -19.10 8.13 -24.03
C MET A 475 -19.17 8.94 -25.33
N GLU A 476 -19.52 10.23 -25.28
CA GLU A 476 -19.46 11.16 -26.42
C GLU A 476 -18.13 11.07 -27.19
N ARG A 477 -16.99 11.10 -26.47
CA ARG A 477 -15.64 11.02 -27.07
C ARG A 477 -15.24 9.60 -27.49
N ILE A 478 -15.77 8.55 -26.85
CA ILE A 478 -15.56 7.17 -27.31
C ILE A 478 -16.33 6.95 -28.62
N SER A 479 -17.56 7.46 -28.72
CA SER A 479 -18.40 7.37 -29.91
C SER A 479 -17.88 8.21 -31.08
N ALA A 480 -17.46 9.46 -30.84
CA ALA A 480 -16.80 10.28 -31.87
C ALA A 480 -15.56 9.59 -32.45
N ARG A 481 -14.72 9.00 -31.57
CA ARG A 481 -13.51 8.26 -31.95
C ARG A 481 -13.80 6.93 -32.66
N ARG A 482 -14.93 6.27 -32.36
CA ARG A 482 -15.43 5.09 -33.10
C ARG A 482 -15.96 5.46 -34.48
N MET A 483 -16.67 6.59 -34.61
CA MET A 483 -17.25 7.07 -35.88
C MET A 483 -16.24 7.76 -36.80
N GLY A 484 -14.96 7.90 -36.40
CA GLY A 484 -13.93 8.55 -37.21
C GLY A 484 -14.09 10.07 -37.34
N LEU A 485 -14.95 10.68 -36.52
CA LEU A 485 -15.25 12.12 -36.54
C LEU A 485 -14.17 12.97 -35.82
N ASP A 486 -13.24 12.33 -35.11
CA ASP A 486 -12.01 12.96 -34.63
C ASP A 486 -11.09 13.29 -35.84
N THR A 487 -11.21 14.49 -36.40
CA THR A 487 -10.29 15.04 -37.43
C THR A 487 -8.93 15.47 -36.87
N GLY A 488 -8.60 15.08 -35.63
CA GLY A 488 -7.34 15.34 -34.96
C GLY A 488 -6.20 14.46 -35.46
N SER A 489 -5.23 15.08 -36.14
CA SER A 489 -3.98 14.42 -36.56
C SER A 489 -2.84 14.74 -35.60
N ALA A 490 -2.41 13.77 -34.78
CA ALA A 490 -1.07 13.73 -34.20
C ALA A 490 -0.62 12.30 -33.85
N THR A 491 0.69 12.06 -33.87
CA THR A 491 1.33 10.74 -34.01
C THR A 491 2.36 10.47 -32.90
N SER A 492 2.25 9.35 -32.18
CA SER A 492 2.96 9.14 -30.90
C SER A 492 4.21 8.27 -30.97
N SER A 493 5.34 8.93 -31.17
CA SER A 493 6.56 8.54 -30.45
C SER A 493 6.39 8.89 -28.96
N GLY A 494 6.60 7.91 -28.08
CA GLY A 494 6.77 8.18 -26.65
C GLY A 494 8.09 8.90 -26.33
N TRP A 495 8.43 8.98 -25.04
CA TRP A 495 9.60 9.69 -24.46
C TRP A 495 9.48 11.22 -24.40
N THR A 496 8.71 11.73 -23.44
CA THR A 496 8.92 13.08 -22.89
C THR A 496 9.78 13.02 -21.63
N THR A 497 11.02 13.49 -21.73
CA THR A 497 11.89 13.73 -20.57
C THR A 497 11.36 14.90 -19.71
N PRO A 498 11.61 14.92 -18.39
CA PRO A 498 11.20 16.05 -17.56
C PRO A 498 12.00 17.31 -17.89
N ASN A 499 11.33 18.46 -18.04
CA ASN A 499 12.01 19.76 -18.16
C ASN A 499 12.76 20.09 -16.87
N LEU A 500 14.06 20.35 -16.99
CA LEU A 500 14.86 21.08 -16.00
C LEU A 500 14.81 22.58 -16.33
N PRO A 501 14.84 23.48 -15.32
CA PRO A 501 14.95 24.92 -15.56
C PRO A 501 16.33 25.25 -16.15
N GLY A 502 16.36 26.22 -17.08
CA GLY A 502 17.49 26.40 -18.00
C GLY A 502 18.79 26.91 -17.37
N TRP A 503 19.90 26.51 -17.99
CA TRP A 503 21.22 27.14 -17.86
C TRP A 503 21.64 27.71 -19.22
N MET A 504 22.29 28.86 -19.25
CA MET A 504 22.73 29.53 -20.49
C MET A 504 24.01 28.90 -21.06
N THR A 505 24.14 28.81 -22.39
CA THR A 505 25.44 28.82 -23.12
C THR A 505 25.23 29.28 -24.59
N PRO A 506 26.27 29.76 -25.31
CA PRO A 506 26.08 30.70 -26.44
C PRO A 506 26.24 30.12 -27.87
N ARG A 507 26.05 31.01 -28.86
CA ARG A 507 26.21 30.82 -30.32
C ARG A 507 27.57 30.27 -30.78
N SER A 508 27.54 29.31 -31.71
CA SER A 508 28.33 29.22 -32.97
C SER A 508 27.97 27.91 -33.70
N GLY A 509 28.17 27.72 -35.02
CA GLY A 509 28.53 28.65 -36.10
C GLY A 509 29.19 27.89 -37.28
N LEU A 510 28.64 28.02 -38.51
CA LEU A 510 29.13 27.41 -39.79
C LEU A 510 29.02 25.86 -39.86
N ALA A 511 28.96 25.19 -41.04
CA ALA A 511 28.55 25.59 -42.40
C ALA A 511 28.18 24.37 -43.30
N THR A 512 27.55 24.67 -44.45
CA THR A 512 27.21 23.89 -45.67
C THR A 512 28.38 23.17 -46.38
N PRO A 513 28.20 22.40 -47.50
CA PRO A 513 27.03 22.14 -48.38
C PRO A 513 26.68 20.61 -48.48
N THR A 514 25.94 20.00 -49.42
CA THR A 514 25.36 20.26 -50.78
C THR A 514 23.97 19.54 -50.90
N GLY A 515 23.16 19.61 -51.97
CA GLY A 515 23.10 20.47 -53.17
C GLY A 515 22.15 19.93 -54.27
N GLY A 516 21.47 20.81 -55.02
CA GLY A 516 20.58 20.47 -56.16
C GLY A 516 19.13 20.05 -55.77
N MET A 517 18.07 20.32 -56.54
CA MET A 517 17.91 21.08 -57.81
C MET A 517 16.61 21.91 -57.80
N THR A 518 16.49 22.83 -58.76
CA THR A 518 15.37 23.76 -59.02
C THR A 518 14.40 23.16 -60.09
N PRO A 519 13.33 23.82 -60.64
CA PRO A 519 12.96 25.26 -60.58
C PRO A 519 11.44 25.66 -60.58
N ARG A 520 11.16 26.95 -60.27
CA ARG A 520 10.30 27.96 -61.00
C ARG A 520 8.86 27.57 -61.45
N ALA A 521 7.78 28.37 -61.38
CA ALA A 521 7.44 29.78 -61.09
C ALA A 521 6.00 29.84 -60.51
N GLY A 522 5.31 30.95 -60.20
CA GLY A 522 5.69 32.37 -60.13
C GLY A 522 4.68 33.37 -60.76
N THR A 523 3.62 33.77 -60.01
CA THR A 523 2.95 35.12 -60.03
C THR A 523 2.25 35.58 -61.34
N PRO A 524 1.59 36.78 -61.45
CA PRO A 524 1.19 37.81 -60.46
C PRO A 524 -0.28 38.33 -60.55
N SER A 525 -0.60 39.36 -59.74
CA SER A 525 -1.54 40.49 -60.00
C SER A 525 -3.07 40.33 -59.87
N ALA A 526 -3.85 41.39 -59.56
CA ALA A 526 -3.55 42.66 -58.85
C ALA A 526 -4.84 43.49 -58.57
N SER A 527 -4.89 44.23 -57.45
CA SER A 527 -5.57 45.55 -57.34
C SER A 527 -5.13 46.33 -56.06
N ARG A 528 -5.41 47.65 -56.03
CA ARG A 528 -4.95 48.70 -55.09
C ARG A 528 -5.79 49.99 -55.37
N PRO A 529 -5.64 51.17 -54.72
CA PRO A 529 -5.05 51.53 -53.41
C PRO A 529 -5.89 52.54 -52.55
N GLY A 530 -5.40 52.92 -51.36
CA GLY A 530 -5.75 54.20 -50.67
C GLY A 530 -6.67 54.08 -49.42
N THR A 531 -6.58 54.92 -48.37
CA THR A 531 -5.65 56.03 -48.03
C THR A 531 -5.47 56.22 -46.50
N ARG A 532 -4.38 56.93 -46.11
CA ARG A 532 -3.96 57.53 -44.81
C ARG A 532 -5.07 58.04 -43.85
N ASN A 533 -4.87 58.39 -42.54
CA ASN A 533 -3.87 58.24 -41.44
C ASN A 533 -4.57 58.76 -40.13
N THR A 534 -4.15 58.58 -38.86
CA THR A 534 -3.00 59.18 -38.13
C THR A 534 -2.74 58.54 -36.73
N SER A 535 -1.71 59.02 -36.02
CA SER A 535 -1.29 58.72 -34.62
C SER A 535 -0.59 59.99 -34.04
N PRO A 536 0.15 60.03 -32.89
CA PRO A 536 0.41 59.08 -31.79
C PRO A 536 0.26 59.76 -30.37
N ILE A 537 1.28 59.65 -29.47
CA ILE A 537 1.54 60.36 -28.15
C ILE A 537 1.02 59.60 -26.89
N ARG A 538 1.76 59.42 -25.77
CA ARG A 538 3.13 59.85 -25.35
C ARG A 538 3.82 58.81 -24.43
N SER A 539 5.14 58.96 -24.24
CA SER A 539 5.89 58.47 -23.06
C SER A 539 6.99 59.47 -22.66
N GLY A 540 7.42 59.48 -21.38
CA GLY A 540 8.75 59.98 -20.97
C GLY A 540 8.90 61.41 -20.40
N ALA A 541 9.14 61.46 -19.08
CA ALA A 541 10.27 62.08 -18.34
C ALA A 541 10.72 63.57 -18.47
N THR A 542 11.04 64.12 -17.28
CA THR A 542 11.91 65.28 -16.88
C THR A 542 11.89 65.35 -15.33
N THR A 543 12.72 66.01 -14.50
CA THR A 543 14.17 66.41 -14.36
C THR A 543 14.30 67.15 -12.98
N PRO A 544 15.48 67.50 -12.39
CA PRO A 544 16.89 67.10 -12.56
C PRO A 544 17.71 66.85 -11.24
N GLN A 545 19.03 66.57 -11.37
CA GLN A 545 20.17 66.76 -10.41
C GLN A 545 20.22 65.92 -9.09
N MET A 546 21.33 65.28 -8.66
CA MET A 546 22.76 65.66 -8.39
C MET A 546 22.94 66.42 -7.06
N ASP A 547 23.98 66.21 -6.24
CA ASP A 547 25.34 65.65 -6.45
C ASP A 547 25.64 64.29 -5.73
N GLY A 548 26.93 63.88 -5.63
CA GLY A 548 27.39 62.72 -4.86
C GLY A 548 28.93 62.57 -4.76
N SER A 549 29.40 61.57 -4.00
CA SER A 549 30.81 61.14 -3.94
C SER A 549 30.95 59.68 -3.43
N LEU A 550 32.16 59.09 -3.54
CA LEU A 550 32.50 57.69 -3.20
C LEU A 550 33.54 57.69 -2.04
N SER A 551 33.91 56.61 -1.32
CA SER A 551 33.79 55.16 -1.55
C SER A 551 34.01 54.35 -0.24
N LEU A 552 33.78 53.02 -0.28
CA LEU A 552 34.37 51.93 0.56
C LEU A 552 34.15 51.92 2.10
N GLY A 553 33.68 50.78 2.65
CA GLY A 553 33.89 50.43 4.07
C GLY A 553 32.79 49.59 4.77
N MET A 554 33.07 48.30 4.99
CA MET A 554 32.28 47.27 5.70
C MET A 554 31.31 47.66 6.86
N ARG A 555 30.16 46.95 6.89
CA ARG A 555 29.11 46.75 7.95
C ARG A 555 29.48 47.15 9.41
N HIS A 556 28.58 47.71 10.24
CA HIS A 556 27.33 47.07 10.72
C HIS A 556 26.37 48.06 11.46
N GLY A 557 25.05 47.98 11.23
CA GLY A 557 24.00 48.70 12.01
C GLY A 557 23.98 50.24 11.81
N PRO A 558 23.14 51.00 12.56
CA PRO A 558 22.03 50.63 13.44
C PRO A 558 20.67 51.11 12.83
N GLY A 559 19.73 51.60 13.65
CA GLY A 559 18.50 52.27 13.18
C GLY A 559 18.09 53.44 14.08
N HIS A 560 17.08 54.21 13.61
CA HIS A 560 16.48 55.40 14.21
C HIS A 560 17.33 56.69 14.24
N MET A 561 16.62 57.80 14.43
CA MET A 561 16.98 59.16 13.98
C MET A 561 17.94 59.87 14.96
N ASN A 562 18.82 60.73 14.42
CA ASN A 562 19.60 61.65 15.23
C ASN A 562 18.75 62.80 15.77
N GLY A 563 19.02 63.15 17.03
CA GLY A 563 18.68 64.40 17.69
C GLY A 563 19.53 64.48 18.95
N GLU A 564 20.46 65.43 19.01
CA GLU A 564 21.38 65.61 20.13
C GLU A 564 20.60 66.12 21.38
N ASP A 565 20.99 65.82 22.61
CA ASP A 565 22.14 66.46 23.27
C ASP A 565 22.90 65.60 24.32
N TYR A 566 24.05 66.14 24.74
CA TYR A 566 25.06 65.63 25.68
C TYR A 566 24.59 64.97 27.01
N ALA A 567 25.19 63.81 27.41
CA ALA A 567 26.21 63.73 28.49
C ALA A 567 26.45 62.32 29.17
N GLN A 568 27.74 61.92 29.26
CA GLN A 568 28.44 61.12 30.32
C GLN A 568 28.08 59.65 30.73
N ASN A 569 29.08 58.76 30.50
CA ASN A 569 29.70 57.76 31.43
C ASN A 569 29.11 56.35 31.80
N SER A 570 29.71 55.32 31.16
CA SER A 570 30.56 54.25 31.76
C SER A 570 30.04 52.84 32.21
N ARG A 571 30.66 51.77 31.62
CA ARG A 571 31.17 50.46 32.15
C ARG A 571 30.22 49.48 32.93
N SER A 572 30.37 48.13 32.95
CA SER A 572 31.22 47.11 32.24
C SER A 572 30.92 45.62 32.63
N GLN A 573 31.12 44.64 31.73
CA GLN A 573 31.44 43.17 31.95
C GLN A 573 30.41 42.23 32.68
N ALA A 574 30.43 40.87 32.63
CA ALA A 574 30.91 39.84 31.66
C ALA A 574 30.44 38.37 31.99
N SER A 575 30.59 37.43 31.02
CA SER A 575 30.90 35.96 31.10
C SER A 575 30.00 34.83 31.71
N PHE A 576 29.58 33.88 30.84
CA PHE A 576 29.73 32.37 30.83
C PHE A 576 29.20 31.35 31.91
N GLN A 577 28.96 30.11 31.40
CA GLN A 577 29.14 28.73 31.98
C GLN A 577 27.99 27.81 32.52
N THR A 578 27.67 26.76 31.73
CA THR A 578 27.56 25.29 32.03
C THR A 578 26.73 24.61 33.18
N SER A 579 25.74 23.80 32.77
CA SER A 579 25.53 22.35 33.09
C SER A 579 24.56 21.81 34.20
N ARG A 580 24.11 20.54 33.96
CA ARG A 580 23.60 19.46 34.87
C ARG A 580 22.16 19.41 35.46
N ARG A 581 21.42 18.37 35.01
CA ARG A 581 20.59 17.33 35.72
C ARG A 581 19.64 17.66 36.92
N ASN A 582 18.41 17.14 36.75
CA ASN A 582 17.51 16.45 37.71
C ASN A 582 16.73 17.21 38.82
N SER A 583 15.43 16.88 38.93
CA SER A 583 14.49 17.01 40.09
C SER A 583 14.28 18.43 40.67
N SER A 584 13.07 18.87 41.04
CA SER A 584 11.91 18.14 41.60
C SER A 584 10.55 18.68 41.11
N GLU A 585 9.44 18.13 41.63
CA GLU A 585 8.07 18.67 41.49
C GLU A 585 7.82 19.75 42.56
N GLU A 586 7.18 20.87 42.17
CA GLU A 586 5.84 21.34 42.63
C GLU A 586 5.53 22.74 42.05
N ASP A 587 4.28 23.21 42.24
CA ASP A 587 3.59 24.42 41.72
C ASP A 587 4.44 25.67 41.32
N ASP A 588 4.02 26.50 40.34
CA ASP A 588 2.67 27.08 40.25
C ASP A 588 2.19 27.47 38.82
N ARG A 589 0.95 27.96 38.75
CA ARG A 589 0.08 28.14 37.58
C ARG A 589 0.48 29.32 36.68
N ARG A 590 0.74 29.05 35.40
CA ARG A 590 0.19 29.79 34.22
C ARG A 590 0.73 29.21 32.91
N GLY A 591 -0.16 28.87 31.97
CA GLY A 591 0.25 28.45 30.62
C GLY A 591 -0.63 27.39 29.95
N ARG A 592 -1.94 27.65 29.79
CA ARG A 592 -2.78 26.79 28.91
C ARG A 592 -2.33 26.98 27.46
N GLY A 593 -1.47 26.08 26.98
CA GLY A 593 -1.12 25.97 25.56
C GLY A 593 -2.37 25.81 24.72
N ARG A 594 -2.58 26.74 23.79
CA ARG A 594 -3.74 26.81 22.90
C ARG A 594 -3.79 25.53 22.04
N LEU A 595 -4.96 24.89 21.95
CA LEU A 595 -5.21 23.90 20.90
C LEU A 595 -5.11 24.62 19.55
N GLU A 596 -4.12 24.26 18.73
CA GLU A 596 -3.95 24.85 17.40
C GLU A 596 -5.12 24.48 16.47
N SER A 597 -5.46 25.41 15.58
CA SER A 597 -6.65 25.37 14.74
C SER A 597 -6.61 24.27 13.67
N ILE A 598 -7.80 23.82 13.27
CA ILE A 598 -7.98 22.78 12.25
C ILE A 598 -7.77 23.39 10.85
N GLU A 599 -6.53 23.40 10.36
CA GLU A 599 -6.17 23.85 9.02
C GLU A 599 -5.76 22.68 8.10
N ASP A 600 -6.72 21.81 7.75
CA ASP A 600 -6.59 20.86 6.61
C ASP A 600 -7.97 20.41 6.06
N GLU A 601 -9.04 21.20 6.27
CA GLU A 601 -10.41 20.88 5.84
C GLU A 601 -10.74 21.39 4.42
N GLU A 602 -10.27 20.70 3.39
CA GLU A 602 -10.66 20.98 2.00
C GLU A 602 -12.11 20.51 1.71
N TYR A 603 -13.09 21.35 2.07
CA TYR A 603 -14.48 21.22 1.61
C TYR A 603 -14.59 21.40 0.08
N ILE A 604 -15.70 20.95 -0.51
CA ILE A 604 -16.18 21.55 -1.77
C ILE A 604 -16.72 22.93 -1.39
N THR A 605 -15.85 23.95 -1.43
CA THR A 605 -16.22 25.32 -1.08
C THR A 605 -17.30 25.84 -2.03
N ASN A 606 -18.18 26.70 -1.52
CA ASN A 606 -19.19 27.38 -2.35
C ASN A 606 -18.52 28.10 -3.53
N ASP A 607 -17.35 28.71 -3.34
CA ASP A 607 -16.57 29.33 -4.41
C ASP A 607 -16.23 28.33 -5.53
N ARG A 608 -15.79 27.11 -5.22
CA ARG A 608 -15.53 26.08 -6.26
C ARG A 608 -16.82 25.59 -6.92
N ALA A 609 -17.94 25.53 -6.20
CA ALA A 609 -19.23 25.13 -6.75
C ALA A 609 -19.83 26.21 -7.66
N GLU A 610 -19.74 27.48 -7.26
CA GLU A 610 -20.11 28.65 -8.05
C GLU A 610 -19.18 28.84 -9.24
N GLU A 611 -17.87 28.70 -9.07
CA GLU A 611 -16.90 28.79 -10.16
C GLU A 611 -17.11 27.65 -11.16
N ALA A 612 -17.46 26.43 -10.71
CA ALA A 612 -17.89 25.36 -11.60
C ALA A 612 -19.18 25.70 -12.36
N LYS A 613 -20.19 26.30 -11.71
CA LYS A 613 -21.40 26.84 -12.38
C LYS A 613 -21.05 27.96 -13.38
N ARG A 614 -20.13 28.86 -13.05
CA ARG A 614 -19.67 29.98 -13.90
C ARG A 614 -18.88 29.47 -15.12
N ARG A 615 -17.92 28.57 -14.92
CA ARG A 615 -17.18 27.89 -15.99
C ARG A 615 -18.12 27.04 -16.87
N SER A 616 -19.16 26.44 -16.29
CA SER A 616 -20.22 25.74 -17.04
C SER A 616 -21.14 26.66 -17.84
N ARG A 617 -21.24 27.96 -17.52
CA ARG A 617 -21.98 28.95 -18.32
C ARG A 617 -21.10 29.64 -19.36
N MET A 618 -19.85 29.98 -19.03
CA MET A 618 -18.92 30.62 -19.99
C MET A 618 -18.38 29.63 -21.04
N GLY A 619 -18.23 28.34 -20.68
CA GLY A 619 -17.79 27.28 -21.60
C GLY A 619 -18.75 26.95 -22.75
N ALA A 620 -19.88 27.67 -22.88
CA ALA A 620 -20.80 27.60 -24.01
C ALA A 620 -20.59 28.73 -25.04
N ILE A 621 -19.68 29.68 -24.79
CA ILE A 621 -19.51 30.90 -25.61
C ILE A 621 -18.13 30.99 -26.29
N THR A 622 -17.10 30.30 -25.79
CA THR A 622 -15.74 30.37 -26.35
C THR A 622 -15.16 29.00 -26.68
N ASN A 623 -15.31 28.57 -27.93
CA ASN A 623 -14.46 27.56 -28.55
C ASN A 623 -13.33 28.31 -29.29
N ASP A 624 -12.07 28.14 -28.87
CA ASP A 624 -10.93 27.83 -29.76
C ASP A 624 -9.57 27.82 -29.02
N SER A 625 -8.66 26.98 -29.52
CA SER A 625 -7.27 26.76 -29.03
C SER A 625 -7.17 26.22 -27.58
N PHE A 626 -6.34 25.23 -27.23
CA PHE A 626 -5.16 24.65 -27.86
C PHE A 626 -5.21 23.10 -27.85
N ASN A 627 -4.70 22.47 -28.91
CA ASN A 627 -4.49 21.02 -28.98
C ASN A 627 -3.12 20.62 -28.45
N PHE A 628 -3.02 19.40 -27.90
CA PHE A 628 -2.01 18.45 -28.38
C PHE A 628 -2.51 17.00 -28.15
N ASP A 629 -2.72 16.29 -29.24
CA ASP A 629 -3.00 14.84 -29.25
C ASP A 629 -1.70 14.05 -29.12
N LEU A 630 -1.77 12.72 -28.94
CA LEU A 630 -0.73 11.80 -29.43
C LEU A 630 -1.21 10.33 -29.35
N ARG A 631 -1.22 9.62 -30.48
CA ARG A 631 -1.76 8.24 -30.64
C ARG A 631 -0.68 7.23 -31.08
N ASP A 632 -0.62 6.08 -30.41
CA ASP A 632 0.19 4.91 -30.80
C ASP A 632 -0.67 3.89 -31.58
N GLY A 633 -0.03 2.99 -32.34
CA GLY A 633 -0.65 2.12 -33.33
C GLY A 633 -0.48 0.61 -33.08
N THR A 634 -1.17 -0.19 -33.89
CA THR A 634 -0.96 -1.65 -34.01
C THR A 634 -0.97 -2.04 -35.48
N SER A 635 -0.07 -2.94 -35.86
CA SER A 635 0.06 -3.45 -37.23
C SER A 635 -1.09 -4.41 -37.57
N ARG A 636 -1.50 -4.40 -38.85
CA ARG A 636 -2.32 -5.48 -39.42
C ARG A 636 -1.44 -6.69 -39.76
N SER A 637 -2.08 -7.84 -39.78
CA SER A 637 -1.70 -9.02 -40.56
C SER A 637 -2.93 -9.46 -41.35
N ASP A 638 -2.71 -10.12 -42.48
CA ASP A 638 -3.69 -10.26 -43.56
C ASP A 638 -4.73 -11.36 -43.35
N GLU A 639 -5.90 -11.24 -44.00
CA GLU A 639 -6.50 -12.26 -44.87
C GLU A 639 -7.67 -11.65 -45.73
N PRO A 640 -8.17 -12.32 -46.80
CA PRO A 640 -8.47 -11.61 -48.05
C PRO A 640 -9.94 -11.34 -48.41
N THR A 641 -10.09 -10.52 -49.47
CA THR A 641 -11.32 -10.06 -50.14
C THR A 641 -12.07 -11.14 -50.93
N MET A 642 -13.41 -11.04 -51.04
CA MET A 642 -14.28 -11.20 -52.25
C MET A 642 -15.77 -11.39 -51.83
N PRO A 643 -16.78 -11.19 -52.72
CA PRO A 643 -17.04 -10.08 -53.63
C PRO A 643 -18.43 -9.43 -53.34
N ALA A 644 -19.04 -8.71 -54.30
CA ALA A 644 -20.21 -7.83 -54.08
C ALA A 644 -21.44 -8.09 -54.99
N ARG A 645 -22.51 -7.29 -54.78
CA ARG A 645 -23.80 -7.18 -55.53
C ARG A 645 -24.88 -8.27 -55.23
N THR A 646 -26.19 -8.02 -55.40
CA THR A 646 -26.91 -6.90 -56.07
C THR A 646 -28.21 -6.44 -55.38
N GLN A 647 -28.68 -5.25 -55.78
CA GLN A 647 -29.87 -4.48 -55.38
C GLN A 647 -31.25 -5.17 -55.55
N GLN A 648 -32.21 -4.81 -54.69
CA GLN A 648 -33.57 -4.26 -54.99
C GLN A 648 -34.30 -4.02 -53.64
N GLY A 649 -35.23 -3.07 -53.44
CA GLY A 649 -35.76 -1.94 -54.24
C GLY A 649 -36.40 -0.90 -53.26
N SER A 650 -36.86 0.28 -53.72
CA SER A 650 -37.01 1.46 -52.82
C SER A 650 -38.35 2.24 -52.87
N TYR A 651 -38.79 2.66 -51.67
CA TYR A 651 -39.58 3.87 -51.31
C TYR A 651 -41.13 4.00 -51.50
N PHE A 652 -41.67 4.84 -50.59
CA PHE A 652 -42.93 5.59 -50.52
C PHE A 652 -44.27 4.91 -50.18
N ALA A 653 -44.90 5.39 -49.08
CA ALA A 653 -46.19 6.11 -49.08
C ALA A 653 -46.46 6.79 -47.70
N ASP A 654 -47.35 7.80 -47.67
CA ASP A 654 -47.75 8.59 -46.48
C ASP A 654 -49.18 8.26 -45.98
N ALA A 655 -49.68 9.00 -44.97
CA ALA A 655 -50.74 8.59 -44.03
C ALA A 655 -52.22 8.95 -44.34
N HIS A 656 -53.12 8.44 -43.46
CA HIS A 656 -54.49 8.87 -43.11
C HIS A 656 -55.73 8.42 -43.94
N THR A 657 -56.71 7.77 -43.29
CA THR A 657 -58.11 8.24 -43.04
C THR A 657 -58.95 7.22 -42.21
N PRO A 658 -60.15 7.55 -41.62
CA PRO A 658 -60.71 6.83 -40.44
C PRO A 658 -62.21 6.38 -40.47
N SER A 659 -62.69 5.86 -39.32
CA SER A 659 -64.09 5.56 -38.88
C SER A 659 -64.67 4.17 -39.23
N SER A 660 -65.67 3.58 -38.53
CA SER A 660 -66.65 4.12 -37.55
C SER A 660 -67.22 3.07 -36.52
N GLY A 661 -67.73 3.53 -35.36
CA GLY A 661 -68.65 2.83 -34.41
C GLY A 661 -68.08 1.74 -33.46
N SER A 662 -68.53 1.54 -32.21
CA SER A 662 -69.42 2.34 -31.31
C SER A 662 -69.32 1.91 -29.81
N GLU A 663 -69.23 2.90 -28.90
CA GLU A 663 -69.66 2.94 -27.47
C GLU A 663 -69.04 2.02 -26.36
N THR A 664 -68.05 2.59 -25.65
CA THR A 664 -67.85 2.77 -24.16
C THR A 664 -68.68 2.06 -23.08
N PRO A 665 -68.25 2.03 -21.77
CA PRO A 665 -66.98 2.48 -21.16
C PRO A 665 -66.29 1.50 -20.16
N GLY A 666 -65.01 1.72 -19.83
CA GLY A 666 -64.35 1.02 -18.70
C GLY A 666 -62.88 1.40 -18.43
N GLN A 667 -62.66 2.35 -17.49
CA GLN A 667 -61.40 2.75 -16.81
C GLN A 667 -60.03 2.62 -17.52
N SER A 668 -59.34 3.76 -17.66
CA SER A 668 -57.98 3.87 -18.21
C SER A 668 -56.92 4.22 -17.14
N TYR A 669 -55.80 3.50 -17.13
CA TYR A 669 -54.52 3.94 -16.55
C TYR A 669 -53.46 4.04 -17.65
N PRO A 670 -52.70 5.15 -17.77
CA PRO A 670 -51.72 5.32 -18.84
C PRO A 670 -50.31 4.82 -18.48
N PHE A 671 -49.49 4.66 -19.53
CA PHE A 671 -48.03 4.64 -19.51
C PHE A 671 -47.30 3.35 -19.08
N LEU A 672 -47.24 2.39 -20.00
CA LEU A 672 -45.97 1.72 -20.33
C LEU A 672 -45.82 1.69 -21.86
N ALA A 673 -44.74 2.27 -22.38
CA ALA A 673 -44.32 2.03 -23.76
C ALA A 673 -43.59 0.67 -23.81
N GLN A 674 -44.00 -0.24 -24.69
CA GLN A 674 -43.38 -1.56 -24.81
C GLN A 674 -41.96 -1.43 -25.39
N PRO A 675 -40.89 -1.86 -24.67
CA PRO A 675 -39.61 -2.12 -25.30
C PRO A 675 -39.69 -3.44 -26.09
N HIS A 676 -39.07 -3.48 -27.28
CA HIS A 676 -39.01 -4.71 -28.07
C HIS A 676 -38.10 -5.75 -27.39
N THR A 677 -38.69 -6.71 -26.68
CA THR A 677 -38.02 -7.94 -26.25
C THR A 677 -38.16 -9.04 -27.30
N PRO A 678 -37.10 -9.81 -27.59
CA PRO A 678 -37.23 -11.08 -28.31
C PRO A 678 -38.16 -12.02 -27.53
N THR A 679 -39.09 -12.70 -28.21
CA THR A 679 -40.01 -13.64 -27.56
C THR A 679 -39.40 -15.04 -27.47
N ARG A 680 -39.84 -15.84 -26.49
CA ARG A 680 -39.23 -17.12 -26.04
C ARG A 680 -39.44 -18.30 -27.04
N ASN A 681 -39.56 -18.04 -28.34
CA ASN A 681 -39.91 -19.05 -29.36
C ASN A 681 -38.82 -19.36 -30.40
N ASP A 682 -37.81 -18.51 -30.60
CA ASP A 682 -36.84 -18.67 -31.71
C ASP A 682 -35.69 -19.67 -31.44
N PHE A 683 -35.62 -20.28 -30.24
CA PHE A 683 -34.62 -21.30 -29.90
C PHE A 683 -35.27 -22.63 -29.53
N GLY A 684 -35.40 -23.51 -30.52
CA GLY A 684 -35.86 -24.89 -30.33
C GLY A 684 -34.81 -25.74 -29.61
N GLY A 685 -35.12 -26.21 -28.40
CA GLY A 685 -34.24 -27.08 -27.61
C GLY A 685 -34.63 -27.13 -26.14
N SER A 686 -35.60 -27.98 -25.79
CA SER A 686 -36.11 -28.11 -24.41
C SER A 686 -35.13 -28.85 -23.49
N VAL A 687 -34.14 -28.12 -22.95
CA VAL A 687 -33.41 -28.55 -21.75
C VAL A 687 -34.20 -28.08 -20.53
N PRO A 688 -34.57 -28.96 -19.58
CA PRO A 688 -35.22 -28.54 -18.35
C PRO A 688 -34.22 -27.76 -17.49
N GLN A 689 -34.41 -26.44 -17.37
CA GLN A 689 -33.59 -25.57 -16.54
C GLN A 689 -33.81 -25.91 -15.06
N THR A 690 -32.72 -26.18 -14.33
CA THR A 690 -32.77 -26.45 -12.90
C THR A 690 -32.63 -25.16 -12.09
N PRO A 691 -33.25 -25.07 -10.90
CA PRO A 691 -33.06 -23.94 -10.01
C PRO A 691 -31.62 -23.92 -9.49
N LEU A 692 -30.99 -22.74 -9.42
CA LEU A 692 -29.57 -22.64 -9.08
C LEU A 692 -29.26 -23.08 -7.63
N ALA A 693 -28.72 -24.29 -7.48
CA ALA A 693 -28.18 -24.83 -6.23
C ALA A 693 -26.69 -25.16 -6.36
N THR A 694 -25.88 -24.80 -5.35
CA THR A 694 -24.43 -25.00 -5.37
C THR A 694 -24.04 -26.49 -5.38
N GLU A 695 -24.79 -27.37 -4.72
CA GLU A 695 -24.60 -28.83 -4.84
C GLU A 695 -24.74 -29.31 -6.29
N SER A 696 -25.78 -28.91 -7.03
CA SER A 696 -25.93 -29.34 -8.44
C SER A 696 -24.80 -28.83 -9.35
N VAL A 697 -24.19 -27.67 -9.05
CA VAL A 697 -23.02 -27.18 -9.77
C VAL A 697 -21.75 -28.00 -9.40
N MET A 698 -21.66 -28.49 -8.17
CA MET A 698 -20.49 -29.24 -7.67
C MET A 698 -20.53 -30.75 -7.99
N ASP A 699 -21.69 -31.40 -7.91
CA ASP A 699 -21.86 -32.84 -8.18
C ASP A 699 -21.49 -33.20 -9.63
N GLU A 700 -21.66 -32.25 -10.55
CA GLU A 700 -21.28 -32.38 -11.96
C GLU A 700 -19.78 -32.15 -12.21
N LYS A 701 -19.04 -31.57 -11.24
CA LYS A 701 -17.59 -31.34 -11.29
C LYS A 701 -16.79 -32.39 -10.48
N LYS A 702 -17.32 -33.62 -10.35
CA LYS A 702 -16.68 -34.75 -9.64
C LYS A 702 -15.23 -34.96 -10.07
N GLY A 703 -14.30 -34.65 -9.17
CA GLY A 703 -12.88 -34.99 -9.30
C GLY A 703 -11.88 -33.82 -9.34
N GLN A 704 -12.29 -32.55 -9.26
CA GLN A 704 -11.35 -31.42 -9.18
C GLN A 704 -11.51 -30.61 -7.89
N LYS A 705 -10.66 -30.93 -6.89
CA LYS A 705 -10.56 -30.21 -5.61
C LYS A 705 -9.70 -28.95 -5.77
N GLN A 706 -10.04 -27.90 -5.03
CA GLN A 706 -9.40 -26.59 -5.14
C GLN A 706 -8.24 -26.47 -4.14
N GLU A 707 -7.05 -26.02 -4.59
CA GLU A 707 -5.95 -25.64 -3.70
C GLU A 707 -6.24 -24.29 -3.01
N LEU A 708 -7.12 -24.33 -2.01
CA LEU A 708 -7.36 -23.23 -1.06
C LEU A 708 -6.09 -22.95 -0.24
N MET A 709 -5.92 -21.69 0.17
CA MET A 709 -4.81 -21.32 1.06
C MET A 709 -5.19 -21.68 2.51
N PRO A 710 -4.47 -22.62 3.16
CA PRO A 710 -4.78 -23.01 4.54
C PRO A 710 -4.53 -21.84 5.49
N PHE A 711 -5.55 -21.46 6.26
CA PHE A 711 -5.51 -20.39 7.24
C PHE A 711 -5.76 -20.94 8.66
N PHE A 712 -5.17 -20.28 9.66
CA PHE A 712 -5.27 -20.74 11.05
C PHE A 712 -6.67 -20.50 11.61
N THR A 713 -7.31 -21.58 12.08
CA THR A 713 -8.73 -21.60 12.52
C THR A 713 -8.96 -22.18 13.91
N ASP A 714 -7.94 -22.80 14.52
CA ASP A 714 -8.03 -23.65 15.72
C ASP A 714 -9.23 -24.62 15.69
N SER A 715 -9.37 -25.34 14.58
CA SER A 715 -10.49 -26.27 14.34
C SER A 715 -10.60 -27.41 15.35
N THR A 716 -9.50 -27.79 16.02
CA THR A 716 -9.47 -28.80 17.08
C THR A 716 -9.72 -28.23 18.49
N GLY A 717 -9.70 -26.89 18.64
CA GLY A 717 -9.77 -26.21 19.94
C GLY A 717 -8.54 -26.43 20.83
N LEU A 718 -7.42 -26.85 20.25
CA LEU A 718 -6.16 -27.12 20.96
C LEU A 718 -5.58 -25.85 21.57
N TYR A 719 -5.53 -24.77 20.77
CA TYR A 719 -4.95 -23.50 21.19
C TYR A 719 -5.90 -22.79 22.18
N TYR A 720 -7.22 -22.96 22.02
CA TYR A 720 -8.23 -22.50 22.96
C TYR A 720 -8.06 -23.14 24.35
N LYS A 721 -8.04 -24.48 24.44
CA LYS A 721 -7.88 -25.22 25.71
C LYS A 721 -6.54 -24.94 26.40
N ALA A 722 -5.46 -24.77 25.64
CA ALA A 722 -4.15 -24.43 26.20
C ALA A 722 -4.00 -22.93 26.55
N PHE A 723 -4.92 -22.07 26.11
CA PHE A 723 -5.05 -20.70 26.61
C PHE A 723 -5.94 -20.67 27.86
N GLU A 724 -7.05 -21.43 27.89
CA GLU A 724 -7.94 -21.62 29.04
C GLU A 724 -7.16 -22.00 30.30
N LYS A 725 -6.37 -23.08 30.24
CA LYS A 725 -5.52 -23.50 31.36
C LYS A 725 -4.50 -22.44 31.82
N LYS A 726 -4.10 -21.52 30.95
CA LYS A 726 -3.16 -20.42 31.28
C LYS A 726 -3.85 -19.19 31.84
N LEU A 727 -5.16 -19.09 31.70
CA LEU A 727 -5.97 -18.03 32.30
C LEU A 727 -6.30 -18.33 33.78
N GLU A 728 -6.04 -19.54 34.28
CA GLU A 728 -6.13 -19.89 35.71
C GLU A 728 -5.30 -18.90 36.58
N ASP A 729 -4.09 -18.53 36.12
CA ASP A 729 -3.19 -17.57 36.79
C ASP A 729 -3.45 -16.08 36.43
N LEU A 730 -4.56 -15.73 35.77
CA LEU A 730 -4.79 -14.39 35.20
C LEU A 730 -4.74 -13.27 36.25
N ASN A 731 -3.91 -12.24 36.01
CA ASN A 731 -3.79 -11.03 36.81
C ASN A 731 -3.35 -9.82 35.98
N GLY A 732 -3.43 -8.62 36.55
CA GLY A 732 -3.10 -7.37 35.88
C GLY A 732 -1.66 -7.27 35.36
N LYS A 733 -0.71 -8.09 35.83
CA LYS A 733 0.69 -8.07 35.36
C LYS A 733 0.96 -9.03 34.21
N ASN A 734 0.39 -10.25 34.24
CA ASN A 734 0.56 -11.22 33.16
C ASN A 734 -0.43 -11.01 31.99
N SER A 735 -1.59 -10.36 32.22
CA SER A 735 -2.60 -10.08 31.19
C SER A 735 -2.07 -9.31 29.98
N GLU A 736 -1.28 -8.25 30.21
CA GLU A 736 -0.71 -7.39 29.16
C GLU A 736 0.56 -7.97 28.51
N SER A 737 1.00 -9.17 28.94
CA SER A 737 2.33 -9.70 28.59
C SER A 737 2.34 -11.19 28.22
N GLN A 738 2.28 -12.09 29.20
CA GLN A 738 2.33 -13.54 28.99
C GLN A 738 1.00 -14.11 28.47
N LEU A 739 -0.12 -13.49 28.87
CA LEU A 739 -1.49 -13.88 28.52
C LEU A 739 -2.15 -12.88 27.55
N CYS A 740 -1.35 -12.09 26.84
CA CYS A 740 -1.79 -11.17 25.79
C CYS A 740 -2.31 -11.99 24.58
N ILE A 741 -3.52 -11.69 24.11
CA ILE A 741 -4.24 -12.52 23.14
C ILE A 741 -3.54 -12.53 21.77
N GLU A 742 -3.13 -11.36 21.26
CA GLU A 742 -2.45 -11.27 19.95
C GLU A 742 -1.03 -11.86 20.00
N ASP A 743 -0.29 -11.62 21.09
CA ASP A 743 1.04 -12.20 21.33
C ASP A 743 0.94 -13.74 21.50
N TYR A 744 -0.21 -14.31 21.91
CA TYR A 744 -0.46 -15.76 21.96
C TYR A 744 -0.87 -16.31 20.59
N LEU A 745 -1.78 -15.65 19.89
CA LEU A 745 -2.28 -16.08 18.57
C LEU A 745 -1.20 -16.05 17.48
N GLU A 746 -0.30 -15.05 17.46
CA GLU A 746 0.86 -15.06 16.54
C GLU A 746 1.76 -16.31 16.74
N LYS A 747 2.03 -16.67 18.00
CA LYS A 747 2.87 -17.84 18.34
C LYS A 747 2.15 -19.13 17.93
N SER A 748 0.84 -19.17 18.16
CA SER A 748 -0.05 -20.27 17.78
C SER A 748 -0.07 -20.49 16.28
N GLU A 749 -0.28 -19.43 15.50
CA GLU A 749 -0.24 -19.41 14.04
C GLU A 749 1.14 -19.87 13.51
N LYS A 750 2.25 -19.31 14.01
CA LYS A 750 3.60 -19.74 13.60
C LYS A 750 3.86 -21.23 13.90
N GLN A 751 3.38 -21.75 15.02
CA GLN A 751 3.45 -23.18 15.33
C GLN A 751 2.54 -24.01 14.39
N TRP A 752 1.33 -23.56 14.10
CA TRP A 752 0.38 -24.25 13.23
C TRP A 752 0.89 -24.33 11.78
N PHE A 753 1.37 -23.23 11.20
CA PHE A 753 2.02 -23.22 9.88
C PHE A 753 3.32 -24.04 9.83
N SER A 754 3.97 -24.28 10.99
CA SER A 754 5.11 -25.19 11.08
C SER A 754 4.67 -26.66 11.06
N ARG A 755 3.59 -27.02 11.79
CA ARG A 755 2.98 -28.36 11.72
C ARG A 755 2.43 -28.66 10.32
N LEU A 756 1.69 -27.73 9.72
CA LEU A 756 1.22 -27.81 8.33
C LEU A 756 2.37 -28.02 7.34
N HIS A 757 3.50 -27.33 7.54
CA HIS A 757 4.68 -27.52 6.68
C HIS A 757 5.27 -28.92 6.84
N VAL A 758 5.32 -29.48 8.05
CA VAL A 758 5.73 -30.88 8.28
C VAL A 758 4.74 -31.85 7.62
N ALA A 759 3.42 -31.63 7.77
CA ALA A 759 2.40 -32.44 7.11
C ALA A 759 2.57 -32.45 5.58
N LYS A 760 2.64 -31.27 4.94
CA LYS A 760 2.89 -31.14 3.49
C LYS A 760 4.22 -31.72 3.00
N MET A 761 5.16 -31.99 3.91
CA MET A 761 6.49 -32.53 3.60
C MET A 761 6.64 -33.99 4.00
N THR A 762 5.61 -34.60 4.58
CA THR A 762 5.57 -36.02 4.97
C THR A 762 5.06 -36.88 3.80
N TYR A 763 5.26 -38.19 3.85
CA TYR A 763 4.91 -39.12 2.78
C TYR A 763 4.00 -40.22 3.35
N ASP A 764 2.92 -40.53 2.62
CA ASP A 764 1.96 -41.57 2.99
C ASP A 764 2.64 -42.95 2.91
N GLY A 765 3.12 -43.41 4.06
CA GLY A 765 3.89 -44.65 4.18
C GLY A 765 4.87 -44.69 5.35
N THR A 766 5.26 -43.56 5.97
CA THR A 766 6.06 -43.60 7.21
C THR A 766 5.17 -43.80 8.44
N PRO A 767 5.32 -44.88 9.25
CA PRO A 767 4.46 -45.18 10.42
C PRO A 767 4.53 -44.21 11.62
N GLY A 768 5.13 -43.03 11.45
CA GLY A 768 5.06 -41.90 12.39
C GLY A 768 4.37 -40.66 11.83
N ALA A 769 3.86 -40.70 10.59
CA ALA A 769 3.28 -39.56 9.88
C ALA A 769 2.07 -38.94 10.59
N SER A 770 1.24 -39.77 11.22
CA SER A 770 0.01 -39.36 11.94
C SER A 770 0.28 -38.67 13.29
N LYS A 771 1.54 -38.47 13.70
CA LYS A 771 1.90 -37.87 15.00
C LYS A 771 3.07 -36.90 14.90
N ALA A 772 2.78 -35.60 14.77
CA ALA A 772 3.77 -34.57 15.04
C ALA A 772 3.97 -34.42 16.55
N ALA A 773 5.16 -34.77 17.06
CA ALA A 773 5.54 -34.45 18.42
C ALA A 773 5.46 -32.93 18.67
N THR A 774 4.90 -32.53 19.82
CA THR A 774 4.93 -31.13 20.27
C THR A 774 6.39 -30.69 20.42
N PRO A 775 6.80 -29.53 19.88
CA PRO A 775 8.18 -29.07 20.01
C PRO A 775 8.56 -28.91 21.49
N ARG A 776 9.78 -29.34 21.86
CA ARG A 776 10.33 -29.15 23.21
C ARG A 776 10.43 -27.65 23.52
N GLY A 777 9.96 -27.23 24.70
CA GLY A 777 9.81 -25.80 25.03
C GLY A 777 8.69 -25.06 24.28
N SER A 778 7.76 -25.77 23.62
CA SER A 778 6.52 -25.15 23.12
C SER A 778 5.57 -24.79 24.27
N ILE A 779 4.53 -24.02 23.95
CA ILE A 779 3.51 -23.57 24.92
C ILE A 779 2.67 -24.71 25.54
N TYR A 780 2.96 -25.97 25.20
CA TYR A 780 2.22 -27.20 25.50
C TYR A 780 3.00 -28.24 26.33
N GLU A 781 4.16 -27.89 26.90
CA GLU A 781 4.96 -28.86 27.67
C GLU A 781 4.15 -29.43 28.85
N GLY A 782 3.80 -30.72 28.77
CA GLY A 782 2.88 -31.40 29.70
C GLY A 782 1.43 -31.58 29.23
N VAL A 783 1.09 -31.28 27.97
CA VAL A 783 -0.24 -31.56 27.37
C VAL A 783 -0.16 -32.71 26.37
N GLU A 784 -0.82 -33.83 26.65
CA GLU A 784 -0.92 -34.94 25.70
C GLU A 784 -1.66 -34.52 24.42
N THR A 785 -1.01 -34.78 23.28
CA THR A 785 -1.38 -34.18 21.99
C THR A 785 -1.34 -35.23 20.87
N ASN A 786 -2.12 -36.31 21.05
CA ASN A 786 -2.41 -37.27 19.99
C ASN A 786 -3.41 -36.68 18.98
N GLU A 787 -3.00 -35.65 18.23
CA GLU A 787 -3.78 -35.10 17.12
C GLU A 787 -3.35 -35.68 15.77
N ASP A 788 -4.34 -36.05 14.96
CA ASP A 788 -4.15 -36.49 13.59
C ASP A 788 -3.88 -35.31 12.61
N MET A 789 -3.25 -35.63 11.48
CA MET A 789 -2.85 -34.68 10.43
C MET A 789 -4.01 -34.27 9.51
N SER A 790 -5.12 -35.01 9.51
CA SER A 790 -6.34 -34.67 8.74
C SER A 790 -6.87 -33.26 9.00
N GLN A 791 -6.58 -32.67 10.17
CA GLN A 791 -6.93 -31.28 10.51
C GLN A 791 -6.45 -30.22 9.51
N PHE A 792 -5.40 -30.52 8.71
CA PHE A 792 -4.82 -29.58 7.76
C PHE A 792 -5.58 -29.50 6.43
N LEU A 793 -6.61 -30.33 6.23
CA LEU A 793 -7.49 -30.35 5.05
C LEU A 793 -6.70 -30.33 3.73
N LEU A 794 -5.61 -31.11 3.68
CA LEU A 794 -4.92 -31.39 2.43
C LEU A 794 -5.86 -32.19 1.52
N PRO A 795 -5.96 -31.88 0.22
CA PRO A 795 -6.72 -32.70 -0.72
C PRO A 795 -6.26 -34.17 -0.67
N ASP A 796 -7.18 -35.13 -0.81
CA ASP A 796 -6.84 -36.56 -0.82
C ASP A 796 -5.94 -36.96 -2.01
N ASP A 797 -5.82 -36.07 -3.01
CA ASP A 797 -4.92 -36.12 -4.17
C ASP A 797 -3.64 -35.27 -4.00
N TYR A 798 -3.35 -34.76 -2.81
CA TYR A 798 -2.17 -33.93 -2.54
C TYR A 798 -0.87 -34.72 -2.65
N THR A 799 -0.20 -34.63 -3.80
CA THR A 799 1.15 -35.19 -3.95
C THR A 799 2.18 -34.32 -3.21
N PRO A 800 2.87 -34.81 -2.16
CA PRO A 800 3.93 -34.06 -1.51
C PRO A 800 5.09 -33.80 -2.49
N PRO A 801 5.79 -32.66 -2.40
CA PRO A 801 6.85 -32.32 -3.35
C PRO A 801 7.98 -33.36 -3.28
N THR A 802 8.36 -33.92 -4.43
CA THR A 802 9.36 -34.98 -4.53
C THR A 802 10.75 -34.45 -4.91
N GLY A 803 11.78 -35.26 -4.62
CA GLY A 803 13.17 -35.01 -5.00
C GLY A 803 13.67 -33.60 -4.65
N LEU A 804 14.19 -32.90 -5.66
CA LEU A 804 14.81 -31.59 -5.50
C LEU A 804 13.85 -30.50 -4.97
N ARG A 805 12.55 -30.57 -5.31
CA ARG A 805 11.56 -29.61 -4.78
C ARG A 805 11.38 -29.78 -3.27
N ARG A 806 11.43 -31.02 -2.76
CA ARG A 806 11.42 -31.31 -1.31
C ARG A 806 12.63 -30.71 -0.62
N LEU A 807 13.83 -30.93 -1.17
CA LEU A 807 15.07 -30.37 -0.62
C LEU A 807 15.03 -28.83 -0.57
N MET A 808 14.51 -28.19 -1.61
CA MET A 808 14.43 -26.74 -1.72
C MET A 808 13.36 -26.12 -0.81
N ALA A 809 12.24 -26.83 -0.59
CA ALA A 809 11.18 -26.40 0.33
C ALA A 809 11.52 -26.64 1.81
N TYR A 810 12.50 -27.50 2.12
CA TYR A 810 12.94 -27.80 3.49
C TYR A 810 13.39 -26.53 4.22
N LYS A 811 13.05 -26.42 5.51
CA LYS A 811 13.35 -25.25 6.34
C LYS A 811 14.52 -25.51 7.29
N ILE A 812 15.46 -24.57 7.34
CA ILE A 812 16.51 -24.46 8.35
C ILE A 812 16.16 -23.25 9.22
N GLY A 813 15.61 -23.50 10.41
CA GLY A 813 14.89 -22.48 11.19
C GLY A 813 13.70 -21.93 10.39
N ASP A 814 13.53 -20.60 10.35
CA ASP A 814 12.46 -19.94 9.59
C ASP A 814 12.72 -19.83 8.07
N TRP A 815 13.87 -20.29 7.58
CA TRP A 815 14.33 -20.05 6.21
C TRP A 815 14.27 -21.34 5.36
N PRO A 816 13.56 -21.34 4.22
CA PRO A 816 13.62 -22.46 3.28
C PRO A 816 14.95 -22.46 2.52
N VAL A 817 15.45 -23.65 2.14
CA VAL A 817 16.76 -23.83 1.46
C VAL A 817 16.89 -22.95 0.21
N TYR A 818 15.83 -22.81 -0.61
CA TYR A 818 15.89 -21.94 -1.79
C TYR A 818 16.20 -20.47 -1.47
N SER A 819 15.81 -19.96 -0.30
CA SER A 819 16.03 -18.56 0.08
C SER A 819 17.47 -18.24 0.44
N PHE A 820 18.27 -19.24 0.85
CA PHE A 820 19.72 -19.09 0.99
C PHE A 820 20.40 -19.00 -0.39
N LEU A 821 19.93 -19.77 -1.38
CA LEU A 821 20.44 -19.67 -2.75
C LEU A 821 20.05 -18.34 -3.41
N LEU A 822 18.83 -17.83 -3.19
CA LEU A 822 18.46 -16.47 -3.63
C LEU A 822 19.26 -15.37 -2.90
N ALA A 823 19.58 -15.56 -1.61
CA ALA A 823 20.44 -14.65 -0.85
C ALA A 823 21.89 -14.65 -1.37
N LEU A 824 22.43 -15.80 -1.78
CA LEU A 824 23.73 -15.88 -2.48
C LEU A 824 23.72 -15.05 -3.76
N GLY A 825 22.63 -15.11 -4.54
CA GLY A 825 22.45 -14.26 -5.73
C GLY A 825 22.49 -12.76 -5.42
N GLN A 826 21.88 -12.34 -4.30
CA GLN A 826 21.97 -10.95 -3.83
C GLN A 826 23.41 -10.58 -3.38
N ILE A 827 24.10 -11.48 -2.68
CA ILE A 827 25.48 -11.27 -2.19
C ILE A 827 26.47 -11.09 -3.35
N LEU A 828 26.38 -11.93 -4.38
CA LEU A 828 27.20 -11.83 -5.60
C LEU A 828 26.85 -10.58 -6.45
N ALA A 829 25.65 -10.02 -6.29
CA ALA A 829 25.19 -8.83 -7.01
C ALA A 829 25.58 -7.50 -6.32
N ALA A 830 26.48 -7.54 -5.34
CA ALA A 830 26.85 -6.38 -4.54
C ALA A 830 27.47 -5.25 -5.35
N ASN A 831 28.25 -5.54 -6.39
CA ASN A 831 28.82 -4.53 -7.28
C ASN A 831 29.24 -5.14 -8.63
N SER A 832 29.06 -4.40 -9.74
CA SER A 832 29.18 -4.91 -11.11
C SER A 832 30.58 -5.32 -11.56
N TYR A 833 31.62 -4.85 -10.86
CA TYR A 833 33.03 -5.06 -11.20
C TYR A 833 33.83 -5.93 -10.21
N GLN A 834 33.18 -6.58 -9.24
CA GLN A 834 33.87 -7.36 -8.20
C GLN A 834 34.89 -8.39 -8.72
N ILE A 835 34.66 -8.94 -9.91
CA ILE A 835 35.56 -9.91 -10.54
C ILE A 835 36.93 -9.32 -10.97
N THR A 836 37.05 -8.01 -11.22
CA THR A 836 38.35 -7.41 -11.62
C THR A 836 39.35 -7.33 -10.45
N LEU A 837 38.86 -7.35 -9.21
CA LEU A 837 39.71 -7.49 -8.01
C LEU A 837 40.35 -8.88 -7.94
N ILE A 838 39.73 -9.90 -8.56
CA ILE A 838 40.23 -11.28 -8.58
C ILE A 838 41.34 -11.45 -9.63
N SER A 839 41.31 -10.66 -10.72
CA SER A 839 42.37 -10.57 -11.73
C SER A 839 43.49 -9.57 -11.39
N GLY A 840 43.44 -8.90 -10.24
CA GLY A 840 44.46 -7.93 -9.80
C GLY A 840 44.40 -6.56 -10.47
N GLN A 841 43.31 -6.23 -11.17
CA GLN A 841 43.09 -4.90 -11.76
C GLN A 841 42.48 -3.94 -10.74
N VAL A 842 43.35 -3.26 -9.97
CA VAL A 842 42.92 -2.21 -9.02
C VAL A 842 42.68 -0.89 -9.75
N GLY A 843 41.41 -0.71 -10.12
CA GLY A 843 40.94 0.43 -10.91
C GLY A 843 40.74 0.03 -12.38
N GLN A 844 39.65 0.50 -12.95
CA GLN A 844 39.31 0.32 -14.36
C GLN A 844 39.79 1.52 -15.18
N THR A 845 40.12 1.31 -16.45
CA THR A 845 40.21 2.42 -17.39
C THR A 845 38.84 3.09 -17.55
N ALA A 846 38.81 4.37 -17.93
CA ALA A 846 37.54 5.07 -18.15
C ALA A 846 36.67 4.32 -19.17
N THR A 847 37.29 3.79 -20.24
CA THR A 847 36.67 2.98 -21.29
C THR A 847 36.00 1.71 -20.75
N GLU A 848 36.70 0.92 -19.93
CA GLU A 848 36.13 -0.28 -19.28
C GLU A 848 34.91 0.07 -18.44
N LEU A 849 35.00 1.13 -17.63
CA LEU A 849 33.92 1.54 -16.74
C LEU A 849 32.68 2.00 -17.54
N TYR A 850 32.86 2.76 -18.63
CA TYR A 850 31.76 3.11 -19.54
C TYR A 850 31.11 1.86 -20.16
N VAL A 851 31.91 0.90 -20.63
CA VAL A 851 31.42 -0.36 -21.21
C VAL A 851 30.62 -1.16 -20.17
N ILE A 852 31.16 -1.33 -18.97
CA ILE A 852 30.55 -2.11 -17.88
C ILE A 852 29.27 -1.43 -17.37
N ALA A 853 29.27 -0.11 -17.18
CA ALA A 853 28.07 0.64 -16.81
C ALA A 853 26.99 0.58 -17.91
N SER A 854 27.37 0.61 -19.19
CA SER A 854 26.44 0.49 -20.32
C SER A 854 25.83 -0.93 -20.41
N ILE A 855 26.65 -1.97 -20.21
CA ILE A 855 26.18 -3.36 -20.14
C ILE A 855 25.23 -3.55 -18.95
N PHE A 856 25.58 -3.05 -17.78
CA PHE A 856 24.74 -3.13 -16.57
C PHE A 856 23.40 -2.39 -16.74
N LEU A 857 23.40 -1.21 -17.39
CA LEU A 857 22.20 -0.45 -17.73
C LEU A 857 21.31 -1.24 -18.71
N ALA A 858 21.86 -1.68 -19.84
CA ALA A 858 21.10 -2.42 -20.86
C ALA A 858 20.52 -3.73 -20.30
N THR A 859 21.30 -4.46 -19.50
CA THR A 859 20.86 -5.73 -18.90
C THR A 859 19.84 -5.54 -17.79
N SER A 860 19.90 -4.45 -17.01
CA SER A 860 18.83 -4.07 -16.06
C SER A 860 17.47 -3.93 -16.77
N LEU A 861 17.44 -3.31 -17.96
CA LEU A 861 16.23 -3.20 -18.79
C LEU A 861 15.77 -4.56 -19.34
N ILE A 862 16.70 -5.40 -19.80
CA ILE A 862 16.40 -6.77 -20.27
C ILE A 862 15.80 -7.61 -19.14
N TRP A 863 16.38 -7.60 -17.94
CA TRP A 863 15.89 -8.32 -16.78
C TRP A 863 14.46 -7.90 -16.39
N TRP A 864 14.13 -6.60 -16.47
CA TRP A 864 12.76 -6.13 -16.28
C TRP A 864 11.78 -6.65 -17.35
N LEU A 865 12.17 -6.59 -18.62
CA LEU A 865 11.36 -7.11 -19.72
C LEU A 865 11.13 -8.62 -19.62
N MET A 866 12.16 -9.38 -19.20
CA MET A 866 12.04 -10.80 -18.91
C MET A 866 11.09 -11.05 -17.73
N PHE A 867 11.24 -10.33 -16.62
CA PHE A 867 10.38 -10.47 -15.44
C PHE A 867 8.90 -10.14 -15.73
N ARG A 868 8.62 -9.21 -16.65
CA ARG A 868 7.25 -8.87 -17.08
C ARG A 868 6.65 -9.82 -18.13
N ARG A 869 7.46 -10.60 -18.84
CA ARG A 869 7.00 -11.46 -19.95
C ARG A 869 7.05 -12.96 -19.63
N LEU A 870 8.03 -13.41 -18.84
CA LEU A 870 8.35 -14.80 -18.57
C LEU A 870 8.05 -15.19 -17.12
N ALA A 871 8.15 -16.48 -16.80
CA ALA A 871 8.08 -16.98 -15.43
C ALA A 871 9.28 -16.52 -14.59
N ALA A 872 9.06 -16.16 -13.32
CA ALA A 872 10.10 -15.59 -12.46
C ALA A 872 11.34 -16.51 -12.29
N LYS A 873 11.17 -17.84 -12.41
CA LYS A 873 12.25 -18.84 -12.35
C LYS A 873 13.43 -18.50 -13.26
N TYR A 874 13.18 -17.98 -14.47
CA TYR A 874 14.24 -17.64 -15.43
C TYR A 874 15.09 -16.48 -14.91
N CYS A 875 14.44 -15.45 -14.37
CA CYS A 875 15.09 -14.29 -13.77
C CYS A 875 15.85 -14.63 -12.48
N MET A 876 15.48 -15.70 -11.78
CA MET A 876 16.19 -16.17 -10.58
C MET A 876 17.31 -17.16 -10.87
N SER A 877 17.22 -17.97 -11.93
CA SER A 877 18.23 -19.00 -12.25
C SER A 877 19.30 -18.54 -13.23
N LEU A 878 18.95 -17.76 -14.26
CA LEU A 878 19.88 -17.37 -15.33
C LEU A 878 21.10 -16.54 -14.86
N PRO A 879 21.00 -15.63 -13.87
CA PRO A 879 22.18 -14.91 -13.38
C PRO A 879 23.31 -15.83 -12.89
N PHE A 880 22.99 -16.99 -12.30
CA PHE A 880 23.99 -17.97 -11.87
C PHE A 880 24.75 -18.62 -13.04
N PHE A 881 24.13 -18.74 -14.22
CA PHE A 881 24.83 -19.21 -15.42
C PHE A 881 25.82 -18.16 -15.93
N PHE A 882 25.45 -16.87 -15.91
CA PHE A 882 26.36 -15.76 -16.24
C PHE A 882 27.49 -15.61 -15.22
N TYR A 883 27.22 -15.72 -13.90
CA TYR A 883 28.27 -15.76 -12.88
C TYR A 883 29.23 -16.94 -13.09
N GLY A 884 28.72 -18.16 -13.30
CA GLY A 884 29.56 -19.32 -13.54
C GLY A 884 30.40 -19.19 -14.81
N LEU A 885 29.84 -18.61 -15.88
CA LEU A 885 30.57 -18.31 -17.12
C LEU A 885 31.67 -17.26 -16.90
N ALA A 886 31.42 -16.23 -16.08
CA ALA A 886 32.43 -15.24 -15.71
C ALA A 886 33.63 -15.88 -14.98
N PHE A 887 33.37 -16.73 -13.98
CA PHE A 887 34.42 -17.47 -13.28
C PHE A 887 35.12 -18.51 -14.16
N PHE A 888 34.40 -19.17 -15.07
CA PHE A 888 35.00 -20.10 -16.04
C PHE A 888 35.96 -19.39 -16.99
N LEU A 889 35.56 -18.26 -17.58
CA LEU A 889 36.42 -17.47 -18.46
C LEU A 889 37.65 -16.95 -17.69
N LEU A 890 37.47 -16.43 -16.48
CA LEU A 890 38.58 -15.98 -15.63
C LEU A 890 39.54 -17.12 -15.27
N ALA A 891 39.05 -18.34 -15.07
CA ALA A 891 39.86 -19.52 -14.77
C ALA A 891 40.77 -19.94 -15.94
N TRP A 892 40.37 -19.69 -17.19
CA TRP A 892 41.15 -20.01 -18.40
C TRP A 892 42.01 -18.84 -18.91
N ALA A 893 41.69 -17.59 -18.57
CA ALA A 893 42.44 -16.40 -18.97
C ALA A 893 43.99 -16.50 -18.79
N PRO A 894 44.55 -17.15 -17.74
CA PRO A 894 45.99 -17.26 -17.56
C PRO A 894 46.74 -18.11 -18.59
N PHE A 895 46.04 -18.95 -19.36
CA PHE A 895 46.65 -19.77 -20.42
C PHE A 895 46.59 -19.10 -21.82
N ALA A 896 46.01 -17.90 -21.91
CA ALA A 896 45.92 -17.14 -23.15
C ALA A 896 47.17 -16.25 -23.35
N SER A 897 47.48 -15.90 -24.61
CA SER A 897 48.47 -14.85 -24.94
C SER A 897 48.04 -13.50 -24.36
N GLU A 898 48.96 -12.54 -24.18
CA GLU A 898 48.69 -11.36 -23.34
C GLU A 898 47.48 -10.52 -23.81
N ASP A 899 47.33 -10.29 -25.12
CA ASP A 899 46.17 -9.61 -25.70
C ASP A 899 44.86 -10.41 -25.49
N SER A 900 44.94 -11.74 -25.66
CA SER A 900 43.81 -12.64 -25.48
C SER A 900 43.40 -12.76 -24.00
N ARG A 901 44.36 -12.72 -23.07
CA ARG A 901 44.15 -12.72 -21.62
C ARG A 901 43.37 -11.47 -21.20
N ALA A 902 43.75 -10.29 -21.71
CA ALA A 902 43.01 -9.05 -21.48
C ALA A 902 41.57 -9.15 -22.02
N TRP A 903 41.39 -9.62 -23.26
CA TRP A 903 40.06 -9.76 -23.86
C TRP A 903 39.16 -10.74 -23.09
N VAL A 904 39.69 -11.91 -22.69
CA VAL A 904 38.95 -12.88 -21.87
C VAL A 904 38.58 -12.30 -20.50
N GLN A 905 39.45 -11.51 -19.86
CA GLN A 905 39.14 -10.81 -18.61
C GLN A 905 38.04 -9.74 -18.78
N HIS A 906 38.06 -8.98 -19.89
CA HIS A 906 36.98 -8.03 -20.19
C HIS A 906 35.64 -8.74 -20.43
N VAL A 907 35.61 -9.87 -21.16
CA VAL A 907 34.39 -10.65 -21.38
C VAL A 907 33.91 -11.33 -20.08
N ALA A 908 34.80 -11.85 -19.25
CA ALA A 908 34.46 -12.35 -17.92
C ALA A 908 33.79 -11.26 -17.06
N THR A 909 34.32 -10.03 -17.11
CA THR A 909 33.76 -8.87 -16.41
C THR A 909 32.40 -8.45 -16.98
N ALA A 910 32.22 -8.50 -18.30
CA ALA A 910 30.91 -8.30 -18.93
C ALA A 910 29.87 -9.34 -18.47
N MET A 911 30.23 -10.62 -18.40
CA MET A 911 29.35 -11.68 -17.90
C MET A 911 28.99 -11.49 -16.42
N TYR A 912 29.93 -11.06 -15.59
CA TYR A 912 29.65 -10.72 -14.19
C TYR A 912 28.71 -9.51 -14.06
N ALA A 913 28.88 -8.49 -14.91
CA ALA A 913 28.00 -7.32 -14.93
C ALA A 913 26.56 -7.67 -15.40
N ILE A 914 26.41 -8.55 -16.39
CA ILE A 914 25.12 -9.11 -16.83
C ILE A 914 24.41 -9.84 -15.68
N ALA A 915 25.16 -10.61 -14.88
CA ALA A 915 24.62 -11.30 -13.72
C ALA A 915 24.24 -10.35 -12.57
N SER A 916 25.13 -9.41 -12.24
CA SER A 916 24.99 -8.47 -11.13
C SER A 916 23.83 -7.48 -11.32
N SER A 917 23.42 -7.16 -12.55
CA SER A 917 22.23 -6.32 -12.79
C SER A 917 20.92 -6.99 -12.36
N ALA A 918 20.90 -8.31 -12.12
CA ALA A 918 19.75 -8.99 -11.51
C ALA A 918 19.63 -8.78 -9.98
N GLY A 919 20.56 -8.09 -9.32
CA GLY A 919 20.58 -7.93 -7.85
C GLY A 919 19.27 -7.42 -7.23
N SER A 920 18.61 -6.45 -7.88
CA SER A 920 17.31 -5.92 -7.43
C SER A 920 16.15 -6.92 -7.53
N LEU A 921 16.23 -7.91 -8.43
CA LEU A 921 15.27 -9.01 -8.50
C LEU A 921 15.45 -9.95 -7.31
N PHE A 922 16.69 -10.33 -6.97
CA PHE A 922 16.97 -11.16 -5.79
C PHE A 922 16.46 -10.50 -4.51
N PHE A 923 16.75 -9.22 -4.27
CA PHE A 923 16.26 -8.49 -3.09
C PHE A 923 14.72 -8.48 -3.01
N ALA A 924 14.01 -8.11 -4.08
CA ALA A 924 12.56 -7.92 -4.04
C ALA A 924 11.75 -9.23 -4.10
N GLN A 925 12.32 -10.30 -4.66
CA GLN A 925 11.64 -11.58 -4.91
C GLN A 925 12.13 -12.73 -4.02
N ASN A 926 13.17 -12.54 -3.19
CA ASN A 926 13.44 -13.50 -2.12
C ASN A 926 12.21 -13.61 -1.19
N PHE A 927 11.97 -14.81 -0.67
CA PHE A 927 10.77 -15.14 0.12
C PHE A 927 9.44 -14.75 -0.54
N GLY A 928 9.36 -14.63 -1.87
CA GLY A 928 8.14 -14.28 -2.60
C GLY A 928 6.98 -15.22 -2.27
N SER A 929 7.26 -16.52 -2.28
CA SER A 929 6.32 -17.58 -1.92
C SER A 929 6.00 -17.70 -0.42
N THR A 930 6.60 -16.89 0.47
CA THR A 930 6.19 -16.82 1.89
C THR A 930 5.16 -15.72 2.15
N GLY A 931 4.49 -15.23 1.10
CA GLY A 931 3.36 -14.29 1.20
C GLY A 931 3.69 -12.96 1.88
N SER A 932 2.71 -12.47 2.64
CA SER A 932 2.77 -11.27 3.49
C SER A 932 3.39 -11.57 4.86
N ALA A 933 4.56 -12.21 4.88
CA ALA A 933 5.32 -12.43 6.11
C ALA A 933 5.54 -11.09 6.88
N PRO A 934 5.37 -11.05 8.21
CA PRO A 934 5.46 -9.82 8.99
C PRO A 934 6.73 -9.00 8.73
N VAL A 935 6.60 -7.67 8.72
CA VAL A 935 7.70 -6.74 8.41
C VAL A 935 8.91 -6.92 9.34
N LYS A 936 8.68 -7.38 10.59
CA LYS A 936 9.73 -7.73 11.57
C LYS A 936 10.61 -8.91 11.11
N ASP A 937 10.00 -9.95 10.54
CA ASP A 937 10.73 -11.12 10.01
C ASP A 937 11.56 -10.71 8.77
N TRP A 938 11.02 -9.80 7.95
CA TRP A 938 11.72 -9.20 6.81
C TRP A 938 12.92 -8.32 7.21
N ALA A 939 12.80 -7.54 8.28
CA ALA A 939 13.87 -6.68 8.79
C ALA A 939 15.13 -7.48 9.13
N PHE A 940 14.96 -8.53 9.93
CA PHE A 940 16.06 -9.42 10.32
C PHE A 940 16.69 -10.11 9.09
N ARG A 941 15.87 -10.58 8.15
CA ARG A 941 16.34 -11.21 6.90
C ARG A 941 17.19 -10.25 6.05
N ALA A 942 16.76 -8.99 5.90
CA ALA A 942 17.52 -7.98 5.17
C ALA A 942 18.87 -7.67 5.85
N CYS A 943 18.88 -7.44 7.17
CA CYS A 943 20.13 -7.20 7.91
C CYS A 943 21.10 -8.40 7.87
N ALA A 944 20.59 -9.63 7.92
CA ALA A 944 21.43 -10.83 7.85
C ALA A 944 22.16 -10.92 6.49
N ILE A 945 21.41 -10.80 5.38
CA ILE A 945 22.00 -10.85 4.03
C ILE A 945 22.98 -9.69 3.82
N GLN A 946 22.62 -8.47 4.25
CA GLN A 946 23.48 -7.28 4.10
C GLN A 946 24.81 -7.39 4.87
N GLY A 947 24.80 -8.01 6.06
CA GLY A 947 26.02 -8.27 6.83
C GLY A 947 26.92 -9.29 6.14
N THR A 948 26.38 -10.43 5.71
CA THR A 948 27.13 -11.44 4.95
C THR A 948 27.67 -10.90 3.63
N GLN A 949 26.91 -10.06 2.94
CA GLN A 949 27.30 -9.38 1.71
C GLN A 949 28.55 -8.51 1.91
N GLN A 950 28.72 -7.87 3.06
CA GLN A 950 29.91 -7.07 3.34
C GLN A 950 31.14 -7.89 3.68
N ILE A 951 30.99 -8.99 4.42
CA ILE A 951 32.11 -9.93 4.67
C ILE A 951 32.69 -10.42 3.33
N TYR A 952 31.82 -10.68 2.34
CA TYR A 952 32.22 -10.99 0.96
C TYR A 952 32.92 -9.82 0.25
N VAL A 953 32.38 -8.59 0.33
CA VAL A 953 33.02 -7.38 -0.25
C VAL A 953 34.41 -7.14 0.33
N VAL A 954 34.58 -7.22 1.67
CA VAL A 954 35.89 -7.04 2.33
C VAL A 954 36.89 -8.10 1.88
N GLY A 955 36.47 -9.37 1.78
CA GLY A 955 37.34 -10.46 1.33
C GLY A 955 37.88 -10.26 -0.09
N LEU A 956 37.04 -9.76 -1.00
CA LEU A 956 37.47 -9.43 -2.37
C LEU A 956 38.46 -8.26 -2.42
N TRP A 957 38.25 -7.22 -1.59
CA TRP A 957 39.19 -6.09 -1.53
C TRP A 957 40.54 -6.50 -0.90
N ALA A 958 40.54 -7.32 0.15
CA ALA A 958 41.76 -7.86 0.74
C ALA A 958 42.58 -8.71 -0.25
N TRP A 959 41.90 -9.45 -1.14
CA TRP A 959 42.54 -10.21 -2.22
C TRP A 959 43.10 -9.30 -3.33
N GLY A 960 42.34 -8.30 -3.78
CA GLY A 960 42.82 -7.33 -4.79
C GLY A 960 43.99 -6.48 -4.29
N ASP A 961 44.01 -6.15 -3.01
CA ASP A 961 45.10 -5.47 -2.31
C ASP A 961 46.38 -6.34 -2.28
N THR A 962 46.29 -7.59 -1.82
CA THR A 962 47.44 -8.51 -1.83
C THR A 962 47.97 -8.84 -3.24
N LEU A 963 47.12 -8.89 -4.27
CA LEU A 963 47.58 -8.98 -5.66
C LEU A 963 48.30 -7.71 -6.14
N THR A 964 47.96 -6.54 -5.59
CA THR A 964 48.61 -5.27 -5.93
C THR A 964 50.01 -5.19 -5.35
N ASP A 965 50.17 -5.57 -4.08
CA ASP A 965 51.49 -5.64 -3.43
C ASP A 965 52.40 -6.65 -4.13
N MET A 966 51.91 -7.86 -4.45
CA MET A 966 52.69 -8.87 -5.20
C MET A 966 53.19 -8.35 -6.56
N ASN A 967 52.36 -7.58 -7.27
CA ASN A 967 52.75 -6.93 -8.53
C ASN A 967 53.75 -5.79 -8.31
N ALA A 968 53.60 -4.99 -7.25
CA ALA A 968 54.49 -3.88 -6.91
C ALA A 968 55.88 -4.36 -6.45
N GLU A 969 55.97 -5.52 -5.81
CA GLU A 969 57.23 -6.21 -5.46
C GLU A 969 57.90 -6.89 -6.66
N GLY A 970 57.34 -6.78 -7.88
CA GLY A 970 57.85 -7.42 -9.10
C GLY A 970 57.68 -8.94 -9.12
N SER A 971 56.95 -9.50 -8.15
CA SER A 971 56.78 -10.95 -7.98
C SER A 971 55.67 -11.49 -8.89
N SER A 972 55.98 -11.61 -10.19
CA SER A 972 55.10 -12.22 -11.20
C SER A 972 54.97 -13.75 -11.06
N GLN A 973 54.58 -14.19 -9.85
CA GLN A 973 54.14 -15.55 -9.56
C GLN A 973 53.09 -15.97 -10.58
N ASN A 974 53.25 -17.18 -11.13
CA ASN A 974 52.36 -17.70 -12.17
C ASN A 974 51.01 -18.08 -11.56
N LEU A 975 50.15 -17.08 -11.35
CA LEU A 975 48.86 -17.16 -10.67
C LEU A 975 47.90 -18.13 -11.38
N GLY A 976 48.19 -18.51 -12.62
CA GLY A 976 47.33 -19.31 -13.48
C GLY A 976 46.77 -20.55 -12.82
N TYR A 977 47.63 -21.49 -12.40
CA TYR A 977 47.18 -22.73 -11.78
C TYR A 977 46.36 -22.53 -10.50
N ARG A 978 46.61 -21.44 -9.74
CA ARG A 978 45.81 -21.08 -8.55
C ARG A 978 44.44 -20.51 -8.93
N LEU A 979 44.40 -19.61 -9.90
CA LEU A 979 43.17 -19.00 -10.41
C LEU A 979 42.28 -20.02 -11.12
N THR A 980 42.86 -20.96 -11.88
CA THR A 980 42.15 -22.09 -12.48
C THR A 980 41.61 -23.05 -11.42
N GLY A 981 42.46 -23.45 -10.46
CA GLY A 981 42.11 -24.38 -9.39
C GLY A 981 41.03 -23.87 -8.44
N LEU A 982 40.88 -22.55 -8.28
CA LEU A 982 39.80 -21.92 -7.52
C LEU A 982 38.58 -21.58 -8.40
N GLY A 983 38.81 -21.05 -9.60
CA GLY A 983 37.76 -20.55 -10.49
C GLY A 983 36.88 -21.63 -11.11
N LEU A 984 37.45 -22.78 -11.51
CA LEU A 984 36.65 -23.87 -12.09
C LEU A 984 35.66 -24.49 -11.08
N PRO A 985 36.04 -24.86 -9.83
CA PRO A 985 35.09 -25.31 -8.82
C PRO A 985 33.98 -24.29 -8.54
N ILE A 986 34.31 -22.99 -8.48
CA ILE A 986 33.32 -21.92 -8.28
C ILE A 986 32.36 -21.85 -9.48
N ALA A 987 32.86 -21.92 -10.72
CA ALA A 987 32.04 -21.92 -11.92
C ALA A 987 31.03 -23.10 -11.94
N PHE A 988 31.50 -24.32 -11.69
CA PHE A 988 30.65 -25.50 -11.63
C PHE A 988 29.64 -25.45 -10.47
N PHE A 989 30.04 -24.93 -9.30
CA PHE A 989 29.12 -24.72 -8.16
C PHE A 989 28.01 -23.73 -8.51
N LEU A 990 28.33 -22.61 -9.16
CA LEU A 990 27.34 -21.61 -9.58
C LEU A 990 26.37 -22.17 -10.63
N TRP A 991 26.86 -22.93 -11.60
CA TRP A 991 26.00 -23.64 -12.55
C TRP A 991 25.11 -24.69 -11.87
N ALA A 992 25.63 -25.43 -10.90
CA ALA A 992 24.82 -26.35 -10.09
C ALA A 992 23.72 -25.61 -9.32
N VAL A 993 24.01 -24.46 -8.70
CA VAL A 993 23.01 -23.59 -8.04
C VAL A 993 21.95 -23.09 -9.05
N GLY A 994 22.35 -22.67 -10.25
CA GLY A 994 21.43 -22.24 -11.31
C GLY A 994 20.48 -23.36 -11.77
N ILE A 995 21.01 -24.57 -11.98
CA ILE A 995 20.22 -25.79 -12.29
C ILE A 995 19.27 -26.11 -11.12
N VAL A 996 19.78 -26.09 -9.89
CA VAL A 996 19.00 -26.41 -8.68
C VAL A 996 17.84 -25.44 -8.48
N LEU A 997 18.04 -24.13 -8.70
CA LEU A 997 16.98 -23.14 -8.69
C LEU A 997 15.95 -23.40 -9.80
N PHE A 998 16.39 -23.67 -11.04
CA PHE A 998 15.48 -23.87 -12.17
C PHE A 998 14.49 -25.05 -11.96
N PHE A 999 15.00 -26.20 -11.49
CA PHE A 999 14.18 -27.39 -11.26
C PHE A 999 13.53 -27.45 -9.87
N GLY A 1000 14.14 -26.81 -8.86
CA GLY A 1000 13.72 -26.91 -7.46
C GLY A 1000 12.90 -25.75 -6.90
N LEU A 1001 12.85 -24.57 -7.55
CA LEU A 1001 12.05 -23.43 -7.05
C LEU A 1001 10.54 -23.77 -6.95
N PRO A 1002 9.83 -23.27 -5.90
CA PRO A 1002 8.38 -23.42 -5.75
C PRO A 1002 7.55 -22.85 -6.91
N ASP A 1003 6.32 -23.33 -7.06
CA ASP A 1003 5.45 -23.03 -8.20
C ASP A 1003 5.03 -21.56 -8.33
N PHE A 1004 5.04 -20.79 -7.24
CA PHE A 1004 5.01 -19.31 -7.25
C PHE A 1004 6.02 -18.70 -8.23
N TYR A 1005 7.26 -19.21 -8.27
CA TYR A 1005 8.28 -18.72 -9.19
C TYR A 1005 8.12 -19.29 -10.61
N ARG A 1006 7.27 -20.30 -10.81
CA ARG A 1006 7.01 -20.93 -12.12
C ARG A 1006 5.90 -20.20 -12.89
N GLN A 1007 5.14 -19.36 -12.21
CA GLN A 1007 4.10 -18.51 -12.79
C GLN A 1007 4.69 -17.21 -13.36
N LYS A 1008 3.94 -16.58 -14.27
CA LYS A 1008 4.28 -15.27 -14.85
C LYS A 1008 3.69 -14.17 -13.96
N PRO A 1009 4.47 -13.17 -13.51
CA PRO A 1009 3.97 -12.10 -12.67
C PRO A 1009 2.76 -11.37 -13.27
N GLY A 1010 1.71 -11.25 -12.47
CA GLY A 1010 0.40 -10.77 -12.90
C GLY A 1010 0.35 -9.37 -13.50
N ALA A 1011 -0.76 -9.03 -14.15
CA ALA A 1011 -0.99 -7.71 -14.73
C ALA A 1011 -1.52 -6.73 -13.66
N VAL A 1012 -0.81 -5.62 -13.45
CA VAL A 1012 -1.29 -4.49 -12.64
C VAL A 1012 -1.64 -3.35 -13.61
N PRO A 1013 -2.91 -2.92 -13.71
CA PRO A 1013 -3.28 -1.79 -14.55
C PRO A 1013 -2.62 -0.48 -14.09
N ASP A 1014 -2.31 0.40 -15.03
CA ASP A 1014 -1.72 1.73 -14.82
C ASP A 1014 -0.42 1.81 -13.99
N PHE A 1015 0.23 0.65 -13.77
CA PHE A 1015 1.42 0.42 -12.94
C PHE A 1015 2.50 1.52 -12.99
N TYR A 1016 2.91 1.95 -14.18
CA TYR A 1016 3.93 3.00 -14.30
C TYR A 1016 3.38 4.36 -13.85
N SER A 1017 2.14 4.70 -14.22
CA SER A 1017 1.53 5.99 -13.87
C SER A 1017 1.14 6.11 -12.40
N SER A 1018 0.85 5.00 -11.72
CA SER A 1018 0.61 4.97 -10.27
C SER A 1018 1.92 5.14 -9.49
N ILE A 1019 3.02 4.49 -9.93
CA ILE A 1019 4.34 4.64 -9.33
C ILE A 1019 4.85 6.09 -9.45
N MET A 1020 4.70 6.72 -10.62
CA MET A 1020 5.11 8.12 -10.83
C MET A 1020 4.35 9.14 -9.95
N ARG A 1021 3.25 8.76 -9.29
CA ARG A 1021 2.54 9.62 -8.32
C ARG A 1021 3.09 9.52 -6.90
N ARG A 1022 3.86 8.47 -6.56
CA ARG A 1022 4.45 8.26 -5.22
C ARG A 1022 5.76 9.03 -5.09
N LYS A 1023 5.76 10.09 -4.28
CA LYS A 1023 6.90 11.00 -4.10
C LYS A 1023 8.09 10.29 -3.47
N ILE A 1024 7.87 9.25 -2.67
CA ILE A 1024 8.96 8.45 -2.09
C ILE A 1024 9.81 7.75 -3.16
N VAL A 1025 9.21 7.37 -4.31
CA VAL A 1025 9.91 6.69 -5.40
C VAL A 1025 10.74 7.68 -6.21
N LEU A 1026 10.14 8.82 -6.54
CA LEU A 1026 10.84 9.92 -7.20
C LEU A 1026 12.03 10.40 -6.36
N TRP A 1027 11.84 10.52 -5.03
CA TRP A 1027 12.92 10.88 -4.12
C TRP A 1027 14.00 9.81 -4.00
N PHE A 1028 13.62 8.54 -3.95
CA PHE A 1028 14.57 7.42 -3.99
C PHE A 1028 15.47 7.51 -5.22
N TRP A 1029 14.89 7.69 -6.41
CA TRP A 1029 15.66 7.86 -7.65
C TRP A 1029 16.54 9.11 -7.68
N ILE A 1030 16.06 10.26 -7.20
CA ILE A 1030 16.87 11.49 -7.04
C ILE A 1030 18.07 11.24 -6.11
N SER A 1031 17.85 10.56 -4.97
CA SER A 1031 18.93 10.24 -4.03
C SER A 1031 19.98 9.30 -4.63
N VAL A 1032 19.54 8.28 -5.39
CA VAL A 1032 20.44 7.34 -6.07
C VAL A 1032 21.22 8.05 -7.19
N PHE A 1033 20.61 9.00 -7.91
CA PHE A 1033 21.31 9.81 -8.91
C PHE A 1033 22.40 10.70 -8.27
N ILE A 1034 22.07 11.44 -7.21
CA ILE A 1034 23.01 12.27 -6.45
C ILE A 1034 24.18 11.44 -5.91
N GLN A 1035 23.88 10.30 -5.27
CA GLN A 1035 24.91 9.43 -4.71
C GLN A 1035 25.81 8.83 -5.79
N ASN A 1036 25.29 8.45 -6.95
CA ASN A 1036 26.14 7.92 -8.03
C ASN A 1036 26.95 9.01 -8.73
N ILE A 1037 26.48 10.25 -8.83
CA ILE A 1037 27.29 11.36 -9.38
C ILE A 1037 28.51 11.67 -8.49
N PHE A 1038 28.30 11.80 -7.18
CA PHE A 1038 29.38 12.26 -6.29
C PHE A 1038 30.20 11.14 -5.65
N LEU A 1039 29.63 9.95 -5.41
CA LEU A 1039 30.22 8.91 -4.56
C LEU A 1039 30.65 7.63 -5.29
N SER A 1040 30.36 7.47 -6.59
CA SER A 1040 30.73 6.28 -7.37
C SER A 1040 32.22 6.24 -7.71
N ALA A 1041 32.74 7.33 -8.28
CA ALA A 1041 34.12 7.46 -8.75
C ALA A 1041 35.20 7.27 -7.64
N PRO A 1042 35.06 7.86 -6.43
CA PRO A 1042 36.03 7.66 -5.35
C PRO A 1042 35.88 6.32 -4.59
N TYR A 1043 34.81 5.54 -4.84
CA TYR A 1043 34.46 4.35 -4.05
C TYR A 1043 35.58 3.31 -3.94
N GLY A 1044 36.33 3.06 -5.02
CA GLY A 1044 37.47 2.13 -4.98
C GLY A 1044 38.63 2.61 -4.11
N ARG A 1045 38.91 3.92 -4.11
CA ARG A 1045 39.96 4.52 -3.24
C ARG A 1045 39.54 4.51 -1.77
N ASN A 1046 38.24 4.71 -1.51
CA ASN A 1046 37.67 4.56 -0.18
C ASN A 1046 37.89 3.16 0.41
N TRP A 1047 37.78 2.10 -0.40
CA TRP A 1047 38.07 0.73 0.05
C TRP A 1047 39.56 0.46 0.25
N ALA A 1048 40.42 0.90 -0.67
CA ALA A 1048 41.88 0.75 -0.55
C ALA A 1048 42.45 1.39 0.74
N TYR A 1049 41.81 2.45 1.26
CA TYR A 1049 42.17 3.08 2.53
C TYR A 1049 42.21 2.09 3.72
N LEU A 1050 41.34 1.07 3.75
CA LEU A 1050 41.31 0.10 4.86
C LEU A 1050 42.64 -0.64 5.00
N PHE A 1051 43.26 -1.00 3.87
CA PHE A 1051 44.45 -1.85 3.83
C PHE A 1051 45.78 -1.10 3.66
N SER A 1052 45.76 0.14 3.14
CA SER A 1052 46.93 0.97 2.80
C SER A 1052 47.87 1.42 3.96
N SER A 1053 47.85 0.76 5.11
CA SER A 1053 48.64 1.13 6.29
C SER A 1053 49.90 0.29 6.47
N LYS A 1054 51.08 0.89 6.32
CA LYS A 1054 52.38 0.28 6.66
C LYS A 1054 52.63 0.09 8.18
N HIS A 1055 51.64 0.39 9.02
CA HIS A 1055 51.75 0.33 10.49
C HIS A 1055 50.80 -0.67 11.15
N ILE A 1056 49.94 -1.34 10.37
CA ILE A 1056 48.99 -2.36 10.85
C ILE A 1056 49.25 -3.63 10.03
N SER A 1057 49.38 -4.79 10.68
CA SER A 1057 49.45 -6.06 9.97
C SER A 1057 48.08 -6.48 9.43
N HIS A 1058 48.02 -7.19 8.29
CA HIS A 1058 46.74 -7.65 7.73
C HIS A 1058 45.89 -8.46 8.74
N GLY A 1059 46.53 -9.19 9.67
CA GLY A 1059 45.85 -9.89 10.77
C GLY A 1059 45.17 -8.96 11.78
N ALA A 1060 45.76 -7.81 12.10
CA ALA A 1060 45.11 -6.80 12.93
C ALA A 1060 43.98 -6.09 12.17
N THR A 1061 44.15 -5.79 10.87
CA THR A 1061 43.06 -5.28 10.02
C THR A 1061 41.89 -6.28 9.93
N PHE A 1062 42.17 -7.58 9.80
CA PHE A 1062 41.17 -8.64 9.87
C PHE A 1062 40.45 -8.68 11.23
N GLY A 1063 41.19 -8.54 12.34
CA GLY A 1063 40.59 -8.42 13.67
C GLY A 1063 39.62 -7.24 13.81
N LEU A 1064 39.95 -6.08 13.23
CA LEU A 1064 39.03 -4.93 13.16
C LEU A 1064 37.80 -5.23 12.29
N VAL A 1065 37.97 -5.85 11.11
CA VAL A 1065 36.86 -6.26 10.24
C VAL A 1065 35.88 -7.19 10.98
N VAL A 1066 36.39 -8.18 11.72
CA VAL A 1066 35.59 -9.08 12.56
C VAL A 1066 34.87 -8.31 13.67
N LEU A 1067 35.56 -7.39 14.37
CA LEU A 1067 34.96 -6.57 15.43
C LEU A 1067 33.77 -5.74 14.91
N PHE A 1068 33.91 -5.07 13.75
CA PHE A 1068 32.86 -4.21 13.22
C PHE A 1068 31.75 -4.99 12.49
N PHE A 1069 32.08 -5.80 11.49
CA PHE A 1069 31.07 -6.45 10.63
C PHE A 1069 30.55 -7.80 11.14
N ILE A 1070 31.12 -8.36 12.21
CA ILE A 1070 30.54 -9.52 12.92
C ILE A 1070 30.06 -9.12 14.31
N VAL A 1071 30.95 -8.64 15.19
CA VAL A 1071 30.59 -8.42 16.61
C VAL A 1071 29.62 -7.23 16.79
N PHE A 1072 29.98 -6.02 16.31
CA PHE A 1072 29.06 -4.89 16.39
C PHE A 1072 27.83 -5.07 15.50
N TRP A 1073 27.94 -5.72 14.34
CA TRP A 1073 26.75 -6.07 13.54
C TRP A 1073 25.79 -7.03 14.28
N ALA A 1074 26.29 -8.00 15.05
CA ALA A 1074 25.47 -8.87 15.89
C ALA A 1074 24.79 -8.11 17.05
N VAL A 1075 25.48 -7.16 17.69
CA VAL A 1075 24.89 -6.27 18.71
C VAL A 1075 23.79 -5.39 18.11
N VAL A 1076 24.02 -4.84 16.91
CA VAL A 1076 23.06 -4.04 16.13
C VAL A 1076 21.84 -4.89 15.72
N LEU A 1077 22.05 -6.11 15.23
CA LEU A 1077 21.00 -7.09 14.92
C LEU A 1077 20.14 -7.41 16.15
N TYR A 1078 20.75 -7.64 17.31
CA TYR A 1078 20.04 -7.90 18.57
C TYR A 1078 19.22 -6.69 19.02
N PHE A 1079 19.78 -5.48 18.94
CA PHE A 1079 19.11 -4.23 19.30
C PHE A 1079 17.92 -3.93 18.38
N PHE A 1080 18.10 -3.98 17.06
CA PHE A 1080 17.00 -3.81 16.11
C PHE A 1080 15.98 -4.95 16.17
N GLY A 1081 16.42 -6.19 16.42
CA GLY A 1081 15.52 -7.31 16.69
C GLY A 1081 14.57 -6.96 17.85
N ARG A 1082 15.11 -6.54 18.99
CA ARG A 1082 14.32 -6.13 20.17
C ARG A 1082 13.40 -4.94 19.90
N LEU A 1083 13.87 -3.90 19.18
CA LEU A 1083 13.03 -2.74 18.85
C LEU A 1083 11.98 -3.00 17.76
N SER A 1084 12.21 -3.95 16.85
CA SER A 1084 11.24 -4.32 15.81
C SER A 1084 9.96 -4.94 16.38
N LEU A 1085 10.03 -5.47 17.60
CA LEU A 1085 8.88 -5.98 18.37
C LEU A 1085 7.93 -4.88 18.86
N THR A 1086 8.42 -3.62 18.95
CA THR A 1086 7.60 -2.47 19.37
C THR A 1086 7.36 -1.49 18.23
N HIS A 1087 8.35 -1.21 17.37
CA HIS A 1087 8.28 -0.19 16.32
C HIS A 1087 8.86 -0.69 15.00
N SER A 1088 8.02 -1.23 14.12
CA SER A 1088 8.41 -1.67 12.76
C SER A 1088 8.97 -0.53 11.89
N TRP A 1089 8.61 0.72 12.19
CA TRP A 1089 9.11 1.93 11.52
C TRP A 1089 10.46 2.43 12.06
N PHE A 1090 10.96 1.93 13.18
CA PHE A 1090 12.17 2.48 13.83
C PHE A 1090 13.43 2.31 12.99
N LEU A 1091 13.68 1.11 12.43
CA LEU A 1091 14.88 0.86 11.62
C LEU A 1091 14.91 1.73 10.33
N PRO A 1092 13.83 1.87 9.55
CA PRO A 1092 13.75 2.89 8.50
C PRO A 1092 14.06 4.31 8.99
N LEU A 1093 13.43 4.74 10.10
CA LEU A 1093 13.56 6.11 10.60
C LEU A 1093 14.97 6.41 11.13
N PHE A 1094 15.58 5.43 11.83
CA PHE A 1094 16.95 5.50 12.32
C PHE A 1094 17.96 5.53 11.17
N GLY A 1095 17.83 4.63 10.18
CA GLY A 1095 18.73 4.59 9.03
C GLY A 1095 18.72 5.89 8.22
N VAL A 1096 17.55 6.52 8.05
CA VAL A 1096 17.42 7.86 7.46
C VAL A 1096 18.02 8.94 8.38
N GLY A 1097 17.86 8.80 9.70
CA GLY A 1097 18.41 9.70 10.72
C GLY A 1097 19.95 9.71 10.85
N LEU A 1098 20.66 8.73 10.26
CA LEU A 1098 22.14 8.70 10.23
C LEU A 1098 22.78 9.77 9.33
N LEU A 1099 21.97 10.62 8.69
CA LEU A 1099 22.39 11.67 7.76
C LEU A 1099 23.14 11.11 6.53
N ALA A 1100 24.45 11.35 6.42
CA ALA A 1100 25.25 11.02 5.23
C ALA A 1100 26.51 10.19 5.56
N PRO A 1101 26.35 8.99 6.16
CA PRO A 1101 27.48 8.17 6.64
C PRO A 1101 28.44 7.78 5.52
N ARG A 1102 27.93 7.45 4.32
CA ARG A 1102 28.75 7.11 3.14
C ARG A 1102 29.63 8.27 2.65
N TRP A 1103 29.08 9.49 2.66
CA TRP A 1103 29.84 10.69 2.32
C TRP A 1103 30.97 10.91 3.32
N ALA A 1104 30.67 10.78 4.62
CA ALA A 1104 31.67 10.93 5.68
C ALA A 1104 32.76 9.84 5.61
N GLN A 1105 32.39 8.59 5.30
CA GLN A 1105 33.34 7.50 5.12
C GLN A 1105 34.30 7.79 3.95
N ILE A 1106 33.76 8.16 2.78
CA ILE A 1106 34.53 8.48 1.58
C ILE A 1106 35.44 9.69 1.82
N TRP A 1107 34.93 10.73 2.48
CA TRP A 1107 35.75 11.89 2.86
C TRP A 1107 36.91 11.49 3.77
N TRP A 1108 36.66 10.67 4.80
CA TRP A 1108 37.70 10.17 5.70
C TRP A 1108 38.78 9.36 4.96
N GLY A 1109 38.35 8.44 4.08
CA GLY A 1109 39.25 7.55 3.35
C GLY A 1109 40.03 8.21 2.20
N THR A 1110 39.55 9.32 1.63
CA THR A 1110 40.14 9.94 0.42
C THR A 1110 40.78 11.31 0.62
N SER A 1111 40.45 12.05 1.68
CA SER A 1111 41.04 13.39 1.97
C SER A 1111 42.44 13.37 2.58
N MET A 1112 43.04 12.17 2.75
CA MET A 1112 44.27 11.89 3.51
C MET A 1112 44.25 12.30 5.00
N PHE A 1113 43.24 13.04 5.47
CA PHE A 1113 43.05 13.39 6.88
C PHE A 1113 43.04 12.15 7.79
N GLY A 1114 42.42 11.05 7.33
CA GLY A 1114 42.41 9.77 8.03
C GLY A 1114 43.77 9.03 8.07
N MET A 1115 44.86 9.56 7.51
CA MET A 1115 46.16 8.86 7.54
C MET A 1115 46.93 9.05 8.85
N TYR A 1116 46.82 10.21 9.51
CA TYR A 1116 47.49 10.47 10.79
C TYR A 1116 46.65 11.34 11.73
N MET A 1117 46.44 10.88 12.97
CA MET A 1117 45.73 11.60 14.03
C MET A 1117 46.71 12.00 15.13
N PRO A 1118 47.09 13.29 15.25
CA PRO A 1118 48.20 13.72 16.11
C PRO A 1118 47.94 13.55 17.61
N TRP A 1119 46.69 13.44 18.03
CA TRP A 1119 46.28 13.21 19.42
C TRP A 1119 46.28 11.73 19.83
N ALA A 1120 46.54 10.79 18.91
CA ALA A 1120 46.44 9.35 19.17
C ALA A 1120 47.68 8.72 19.86
N GLY A 1121 48.68 9.51 20.24
CA GLY A 1121 49.85 9.06 21.02
C GLY A 1121 50.91 8.26 20.25
N GLY A 1122 50.68 7.88 18.98
CA GLY A 1122 51.71 7.29 18.12
C GLY A 1122 51.19 6.75 16.79
N PRO A 1123 52.06 6.41 15.81
CA PRO A 1123 51.64 6.04 14.45
C PRO A 1123 50.73 4.82 14.37
N VAL A 1124 51.01 3.76 15.16
CA VAL A 1124 50.19 2.54 15.19
C VAL A 1124 48.81 2.81 15.78
N ALA A 1125 48.73 3.50 16.93
CA ALA A 1125 47.48 3.86 17.58
C ALA A 1125 46.63 4.80 16.72
N SER A 1126 47.28 5.79 16.08
CA SER A 1126 46.68 6.65 15.05
C SER A 1126 46.05 5.83 13.91
N ALA A 1127 46.82 4.91 13.32
CA ALA A 1127 46.34 4.10 12.21
C ALA A 1127 45.13 3.23 12.61
N VAL A 1128 45.22 2.54 13.76
CA VAL A 1128 44.16 1.67 14.29
C VAL A 1128 42.88 2.46 14.56
N LEU A 1129 42.95 3.54 15.36
CA LEU A 1129 41.77 4.36 15.70
C LEU A 1129 41.12 4.97 14.44
N SER A 1130 41.93 5.34 13.44
CA SER A 1130 41.43 5.92 12.19
C SER A 1130 40.72 4.87 11.31
N ARG A 1131 41.23 3.64 11.25
CA ARG A 1131 40.52 2.52 10.59
C ARG A 1131 39.25 2.11 11.36
N CYS A 1132 39.25 2.17 12.69
CA CYS A 1132 38.04 1.98 13.50
C CYS A 1132 36.93 2.99 13.14
N LEU A 1133 37.25 4.28 12.97
CA LEU A 1133 36.25 5.27 12.57
C LEU A 1133 35.74 5.01 11.14
N TRP A 1134 36.62 4.65 10.21
CA TRP A 1134 36.22 4.29 8.83
C TRP A 1134 35.30 3.06 8.78
N LEU A 1135 35.58 2.03 9.58
CA LEU A 1135 34.73 0.84 9.71
C LEU A 1135 33.40 1.17 10.39
N TRP A 1136 33.38 2.03 11.40
CA TRP A 1136 32.16 2.51 12.04
C TRP A 1136 31.26 3.27 11.06
N LEU A 1137 31.81 4.18 10.25
CA LEU A 1137 31.05 4.91 9.23
C LEU A 1137 30.49 3.96 8.14
N GLY A 1138 31.23 2.91 7.79
CA GLY A 1138 30.72 1.83 6.92
C GLY A 1138 29.58 1.02 7.56
N LEU A 1139 29.66 0.75 8.87
CA LEU A 1139 28.58 0.12 9.64
C LEU A 1139 27.31 0.98 9.62
N LEU A 1140 27.45 2.30 9.70
CA LEU A 1140 26.33 3.25 9.64
C LEU A 1140 25.73 3.36 8.22
N ASP A 1141 26.53 3.37 7.16
CA ASP A 1141 26.04 3.30 5.76
C ASP A 1141 25.19 2.03 5.53
N LEU A 1142 25.59 0.91 6.12
CA LEU A 1142 24.84 -0.35 6.02
C LEU A 1142 23.48 -0.31 6.72
N ILE A 1143 23.42 0.28 7.92
CA ILE A 1143 22.16 0.48 8.64
C ILE A 1143 21.25 1.44 7.85
N GLN A 1144 21.81 2.49 7.25
CA GLN A 1144 21.08 3.39 6.37
C GLN A 1144 20.52 2.67 5.13
N GLY A 1145 21.34 1.84 4.47
CA GLY A 1145 20.94 1.06 3.29
C GLY A 1145 19.77 0.09 3.58
N VAL A 1146 19.83 -0.66 4.69
CA VAL A 1146 18.71 -1.53 5.09
C VAL A 1146 17.49 -0.70 5.50
N GLY A 1147 17.67 0.42 6.20
CA GLY A 1147 16.59 1.33 6.56
C GLY A 1147 15.82 1.84 5.34
N ILE A 1148 16.52 2.29 4.29
CA ILE A 1148 15.91 2.74 3.02
C ILE A 1148 15.24 1.57 2.28
N GLY A 1149 15.88 0.38 2.23
CA GLY A 1149 15.27 -0.82 1.64
C GLY A 1149 13.94 -1.22 2.31
N MET A 1150 13.90 -1.17 3.65
CA MET A 1150 12.67 -1.39 4.41
C MET A 1150 11.64 -0.27 4.22
N LEU A 1151 12.06 0.98 4.05
CA LEU A 1151 11.18 2.12 3.78
C LEU A 1151 10.38 1.88 2.48
N LEU A 1152 11.03 1.39 1.42
CA LEU A 1152 10.37 1.01 0.17
C LEU A 1152 9.38 -0.16 0.38
N LEU A 1153 9.76 -1.19 1.13
CA LEU A 1153 8.90 -2.34 1.45
C LEU A 1153 7.68 -1.97 2.32
N GLN A 1154 7.76 -0.92 3.15
CA GLN A 1154 6.64 -0.41 3.96
C GLN A 1154 5.73 0.58 3.21
N THR A 1155 6.17 1.12 2.08
CA THR A 1155 5.44 2.10 1.26
C THR A 1155 4.88 1.52 -0.04
N MET A 1156 5.29 0.32 -0.46
CA MET A 1156 4.93 -0.27 -1.75
C MET A 1156 4.82 -1.80 -1.73
N VAL A 1157 3.99 -2.34 -2.63
CA VAL A 1157 3.93 -3.79 -2.91
C VAL A 1157 5.21 -4.26 -3.60
N ARG A 1158 5.66 -5.49 -3.33
CA ARG A 1158 6.86 -6.15 -3.92
C ARG A 1158 7.06 -5.87 -5.42
N ALA A 1159 6.03 -5.95 -6.26
CA ALA A 1159 6.14 -5.68 -7.69
C ALA A 1159 6.51 -4.21 -8.02
N HIS A 1160 6.00 -3.25 -7.25
CA HIS A 1160 6.32 -1.83 -7.39
C HIS A 1160 7.72 -1.53 -6.84
N VAL A 1161 8.11 -2.19 -5.73
CA VAL A 1161 9.49 -2.15 -5.19
C VAL A 1161 10.50 -2.71 -6.22
N THR A 1162 10.16 -3.82 -6.88
CA THR A 1162 11.01 -4.44 -7.92
C THR A 1162 11.31 -3.44 -9.05
N TRP A 1163 10.28 -2.75 -9.57
CA TRP A 1163 10.49 -1.70 -10.57
C TRP A 1163 11.25 -0.50 -10.04
N ALA A 1164 10.92 -0.01 -8.83
CA ALA A 1164 11.60 1.13 -8.23
C ALA A 1164 13.12 0.88 -8.10
N LEU A 1165 13.50 -0.34 -7.70
CA LEU A 1165 14.90 -0.74 -7.60
C LEU A 1165 15.58 -0.88 -8.98
N ILE A 1166 14.96 -1.55 -9.96
CA ILE A 1166 15.56 -1.70 -11.30
C ILE A 1166 15.69 -0.35 -12.04
N ALA A 1167 14.68 0.52 -11.93
CA ALA A 1167 14.78 1.90 -12.42
C ALA A 1167 15.91 2.67 -11.72
N SER A 1168 16.16 2.42 -10.43
CA SER A 1168 17.30 3.02 -9.73
C SER A 1168 18.66 2.47 -10.17
N GLN A 1169 18.76 1.19 -10.59
CA GLN A 1169 19.97 0.64 -11.20
C GLN A 1169 20.30 1.36 -12.52
N VAL A 1170 19.30 1.60 -13.37
CA VAL A 1170 19.43 2.35 -14.62
C VAL A 1170 19.86 3.80 -14.34
N ILE A 1171 19.17 4.50 -13.43
CA ILE A 1171 19.46 5.90 -13.07
C ILE A 1171 20.84 6.04 -12.40
N GLY A 1172 21.23 5.09 -11.55
CA GLY A 1172 22.56 5.05 -10.94
C GLY A 1172 23.68 4.76 -11.94
N SER A 1173 23.41 3.95 -12.97
CA SER A 1173 24.35 3.71 -14.07
C SER A 1173 24.56 4.96 -14.92
N ILE A 1174 23.48 5.69 -15.22
CA ILE A 1174 23.55 7.00 -15.90
C ILE A 1174 24.36 8.00 -15.05
N GLY A 1175 24.07 8.09 -13.74
CA GLY A 1175 24.83 8.94 -12.82
C GLY A 1175 26.32 8.58 -12.75
N THR A 1176 26.66 7.29 -12.78
CA THR A 1176 28.05 6.79 -12.80
C THR A 1176 28.78 7.10 -14.11
N ILE A 1177 28.08 7.03 -15.24
CA ILE A 1177 28.62 7.42 -16.56
C ILE A 1177 28.90 8.93 -16.57
N ILE A 1178 27.95 9.75 -16.11
CA ILE A 1178 28.12 11.20 -15.99
C ILE A 1178 29.30 11.53 -15.05
N ALA A 1179 29.43 10.86 -13.90
CA ALA A 1179 30.52 11.07 -12.94
C ALA A 1179 31.93 10.85 -13.49
N ARG A 1180 32.08 10.06 -14.57
CA ARG A 1180 33.38 9.84 -15.24
C ARG A 1180 33.59 10.73 -16.46
N ALA A 1181 32.51 11.14 -17.13
CA ALA A 1181 32.58 12.12 -18.22
C ALA A 1181 32.84 13.54 -17.70
N ASP A 1182 32.38 13.83 -16.49
CA ASP A 1182 32.62 15.08 -15.78
C ASP A 1182 34.06 15.15 -15.25
N GLY A 1183 34.77 16.23 -15.58
CA GLY A 1183 36.11 16.52 -15.07
C GLY A 1183 36.20 16.65 -13.55
N LEU A 1184 35.06 16.83 -12.86
CA LEU A 1184 34.99 16.85 -11.39
C LEU A 1184 35.41 15.54 -10.72
N ASN A 1185 35.15 14.38 -11.34
CA ASN A 1185 35.32 13.05 -10.72
C ASN A 1185 36.05 12.03 -11.61
N SER A 1186 36.51 12.43 -12.81
CA SER A 1186 37.09 11.54 -13.82
C SER A 1186 38.26 10.68 -13.32
N THR A 1187 39.28 11.29 -12.70
CA THR A 1187 40.56 10.61 -12.32
C THR A 1187 40.96 10.74 -10.84
N GLY A 1188 40.12 11.30 -9.97
CA GLY A 1188 40.43 11.42 -8.54
C GLY A 1188 39.28 11.93 -7.68
N PRO A 1189 39.52 12.23 -6.39
CA PRO A 1189 38.53 12.83 -5.48
C PRO A 1189 38.12 14.27 -5.84
N GLY A 1190 38.76 14.84 -6.87
CA GLY A 1190 38.39 16.13 -7.44
C GLY A 1190 38.51 17.30 -6.46
N PRO A 1191 37.76 18.39 -6.71
CA PRO A 1191 37.46 19.39 -5.69
C PRO A 1191 36.38 18.92 -4.69
N THR A 1192 35.79 17.75 -4.89
CA THR A 1192 34.66 17.23 -4.12
C THR A 1192 35.08 16.67 -2.76
N PHE A 1193 36.26 16.05 -2.68
CA PHE A 1193 36.86 15.57 -1.43
C PHE A 1193 38.33 16.03 -1.34
N PRO A 1194 38.59 17.31 -0.95
CA PRO A 1194 39.92 17.89 -0.98
C PRO A 1194 40.92 17.20 -0.04
N ASN A 1195 42.20 17.23 -0.40
CA ASN A 1195 43.29 16.72 0.44
C ASN A 1195 43.65 17.71 1.56
N LEU A 1196 43.01 17.55 2.71
CA LEU A 1196 43.17 18.42 3.88
C LEU A 1196 44.50 18.20 4.62
N ALA A 1197 45.22 17.12 4.33
CA ALA A 1197 46.58 16.91 4.83
C ALA A 1197 47.64 17.72 4.04
N ALA A 1198 47.28 18.25 2.87
CA ALA A 1198 48.15 19.10 2.05
C ALA A 1198 47.85 20.59 2.23
N ASN A 1199 46.57 21.01 2.14
CA ASN A 1199 46.15 22.40 2.32
C ASN A 1199 44.64 22.49 2.66
N LEU A 1200 44.26 23.47 3.50
CA LEU A 1200 42.87 23.79 3.83
C LEU A 1200 42.13 24.53 2.71
N ASP A 1201 42.84 25.15 1.75
CA ASP A 1201 42.23 25.91 0.64
C ASP A 1201 41.18 25.12 -0.16
N GLY A 1202 41.27 23.78 -0.17
CA GLY A 1202 40.25 22.93 -0.79
C GLY A 1202 38.83 23.09 -0.21
N LEU A 1203 38.70 23.56 1.04
CA LEU A 1203 37.41 23.87 1.66
C LEU A 1203 36.76 25.16 1.11
N THR A 1204 37.50 25.99 0.37
CA THR A 1204 36.94 27.14 -0.35
C THR A 1204 36.15 26.72 -1.60
N ASN A 1205 36.32 25.47 -2.06
CA ASN A 1205 35.69 25.02 -3.29
C ASN A 1205 34.20 24.71 -3.09
N ALA A 1206 33.35 25.33 -3.92
CA ALA A 1206 31.90 25.15 -3.87
C ALA A 1206 31.46 23.69 -4.01
N TRP A 1207 32.19 22.86 -4.76
CA TRP A 1207 31.77 21.47 -5.04
C TRP A 1207 31.82 20.54 -3.82
N PHE A 1208 32.69 20.79 -2.84
CA PHE A 1208 32.67 20.12 -1.54
C PHE A 1208 31.33 20.39 -0.82
N TRP A 1209 30.95 21.66 -0.73
CA TRP A 1209 29.73 22.10 -0.06
C TRP A 1209 28.45 21.67 -0.80
N VAL A 1210 28.43 21.74 -2.14
CA VAL A 1210 27.33 21.24 -2.97
C VAL A 1210 27.13 19.74 -2.75
N CYS A 1211 28.21 18.95 -2.77
CA CYS A 1211 28.16 17.52 -2.50
C CYS A 1211 27.63 17.22 -1.08
N LEU A 1212 28.12 17.93 -0.06
CA LEU A 1212 27.67 17.76 1.32
C LEU A 1212 26.18 18.12 1.49
N ILE A 1213 25.74 19.28 1.00
CA ILE A 1213 24.34 19.74 1.09
C ILE A 1213 23.40 18.78 0.36
N LEU A 1214 23.77 18.31 -0.84
CA LEU A 1214 22.97 17.35 -1.60
C LEU A 1214 22.92 15.96 -0.95
N ASN A 1215 23.92 15.56 -0.16
CA ASN A 1215 23.85 14.33 0.63
C ASN A 1215 23.05 14.51 1.94
N LEU A 1216 23.07 15.69 2.55
CA LEU A 1216 22.30 16.01 3.77
C LEU A 1216 20.80 16.24 3.51
N ILE A 1217 20.41 16.70 2.32
CA ILE A 1217 18.98 16.88 1.98
C ILE A 1217 18.26 15.54 1.70
N ILE A 1218 18.99 14.50 1.29
CA ILE A 1218 18.45 13.15 1.03
C ILE A 1218 17.64 12.62 2.24
N PRO A 1219 18.17 12.60 3.47
CA PRO A 1219 17.41 12.34 4.69
C PRO A 1219 16.10 13.12 4.83
N VAL A 1220 16.12 14.43 4.58
CA VAL A 1220 14.97 15.33 4.78
C VAL A 1220 13.81 14.96 3.85
N GLY A 1221 14.10 14.63 2.59
CA GLY A 1221 13.06 14.14 1.67
C GLY A 1221 12.47 12.79 2.08
N TYR A 1222 13.29 11.85 2.57
CA TYR A 1222 12.77 10.59 3.13
C TYR A 1222 11.87 10.82 4.33
N PHE A 1223 12.27 11.66 5.30
CA PHE A 1223 11.44 12.02 6.45
C PHE A 1223 10.09 12.65 6.04
N THR A 1224 10.10 13.58 5.09
CA THR A 1224 8.89 14.32 4.68
C THR A 1224 7.89 13.50 3.85
N PHE A 1225 8.35 12.49 3.08
CA PHE A 1225 7.48 11.63 2.28
C PHE A 1225 7.07 10.33 2.98
N PHE A 1226 7.94 9.69 3.78
CA PHE A 1226 7.66 8.37 4.38
C PHE A 1226 6.37 8.35 5.21
N ARG A 1227 6.20 9.30 6.14
CA ARG A 1227 5.01 9.41 7.01
C ARG A 1227 3.70 9.72 6.25
N LYS A 1228 3.77 10.05 4.96
CA LYS A 1228 2.63 10.35 4.09
C LYS A 1228 2.24 9.18 3.16
N GLU A 1229 3.17 8.28 2.84
CA GLU A 1229 3.00 7.26 1.79
C GLU A 1229 3.09 5.78 2.28
N GLN A 1230 3.28 5.56 3.58
CA GLN A 1230 3.30 4.23 4.23
C GLN A 1230 1.95 3.49 4.07
N LEU A 1231 1.99 2.20 3.73
CA LEU A 1231 0.78 1.38 3.48
C LEU A 1231 0.09 0.95 4.78
N ALA A 1232 0.88 0.45 5.73
CA ALA A 1232 0.41 0.02 7.06
C ALA A 1232 0.23 1.22 8.02
N LYS A 1233 -0.12 2.39 7.50
CA LYS A 1233 -0.37 3.58 8.30
C LYS A 1233 -1.69 3.43 9.06
N PRO A 1234 -1.70 3.56 10.40
CA PRO A 1234 -2.91 3.37 11.20
C PRO A 1234 -4.00 4.43 11.02
#